data_AF-A0A1T4ZQL5-F1
#
_entry.id   AF-A0A1T4ZQL5-F1
#
_cell.length_a   1.000
_cell.length_b   1.000
_cell.length_c   1.000
_cell.angle_alpha   90.00
_cell.angle_beta   90.00
_cell.angle_gamma   90.00
#
_symmetry.space_group_name_H-M   'P 1'
#
loop_
_entity.id
_entity.type
_entity.pdbx_description
1 polymer ?
#
loop_
_entity_poly.entity_id
_entity_poly.type
_entity_poly.pdbx_seq_one_letter_code
_entity_poly.pdbx_strand_id
1 'polypeptide(L)'
;MIKLLKYTFFLVLVIGIAHYGNAQSYETLPNDKKLALRLRSHVFLNLDSIRLNRLESVLKSQTPIAVALSKKKSVNISFLEAYKKYHDSLLVLSDKNVATYISERITILLISDKLVKKLFLQDSLTLIKTRHQTTAEMYLVSSQKRDSFHAQNYFDFWNSTGKLPNFIEAQENTLAQIDSLVIAINTLPKVYGMTHTKEGLLPNVTFKNFRNSTISGFFSFPVLATESTLPILIPYKAGYNFSPDIIYTSQENINNPKDFMGLPLDIDFGFTDRFTFEKSIQNRIRKNSEEIISNNVGIVQDSTLGSVGFFEKRAYVDAGLKSKSALQSDFTITAWVKPTELGRANSILGKGESFIVKIHDGFLTFTMADIKDYISTSSLVPSNEWTHIALVYSKLKNELLFYINGKETDRIVLISEYEPSNFNILIGSNLWEEFFVGYLGDIKIWERELNTKEIVSQYTNFPEEISTNKYRSLWIAISITFSSILSFLFWNKRRRKKAGEPKKLCQETAVSLKDIYKSNTRQDFKQRIHCFGPLCIFDEEEINVAKKFSPKLKEVFLVIFLYSQKNGKGLTTKQLTELLWPGMTNQEAKNTRGTTIQNLRTLLSTCPDINLDFRNKYWYMQVGEDCYLDYRQALNYIRYFEEVQYETSILEKELPKLLALLSNGRLLSSSSSSWLDPFIENFTNQVIEACTLYSQNLNYKKHQELLLQLVEVIYLYDDLNEMALRLKLQILIQQGMLSLAHTVHANFAKLYLKLYNVEYHPSFKEMVSKYQS
;
A
#
# COMPACT_ATOMS: atom_id res chain seq x y z
N MET A 1 63.16 -8.95 -39.79
CA MET A 1 63.17 -7.46 -39.67
C MET A 1 61.82 -6.78 -39.95
N ILE A 2 60.69 -7.52 -40.07
CA ILE A 2 59.34 -6.93 -40.35
C ILE A 2 58.32 -7.17 -39.21
N LYS A 3 58.63 -8.04 -38.23
CA LYS A 3 57.77 -8.28 -37.05
C LYS A 3 58.05 -7.36 -35.86
N LEU A 4 59.20 -6.68 -35.82
CA LEU A 4 59.55 -5.76 -34.73
C LEU A 4 58.95 -4.35 -34.91
N LEU A 5 58.55 -3.99 -36.14
CA LEU A 5 58.00 -2.66 -36.45
C LEU A 5 56.50 -2.51 -36.16
N LYS A 6 55.76 -3.62 -35.99
CA LYS A 6 54.32 -3.59 -35.65
C LYS A 6 54.05 -3.45 -34.15
N TYR A 7 55.00 -3.87 -33.30
CA TYR A 7 54.84 -3.73 -31.85
C TYR A 7 55.22 -2.34 -31.34
N THR A 8 56.11 -1.62 -32.02
CA THR A 8 56.45 -0.23 -31.66
C THR A 8 55.39 0.77 -32.14
N PHE A 9 54.65 0.49 -33.21
CA PHE A 9 53.55 1.35 -33.65
C PHE A 9 52.28 1.21 -32.78
N PHE A 10 52.06 0.03 -32.16
CA PHE A 10 50.93 -0.18 -31.25
C PHE A 10 51.23 0.27 -29.82
N LEU A 11 52.49 0.27 -29.39
CA LEU A 11 52.88 0.81 -28.08
C LEU A 11 52.88 2.36 -28.04
N VAL A 12 53.08 3.01 -29.19
CA VAL A 12 52.99 4.49 -29.31
C VAL A 12 51.54 4.97 -29.39
N LEU A 13 50.58 4.12 -29.79
CA LEU A 13 49.15 4.47 -29.78
C LEU A 13 48.48 4.28 -28.40
N VAL A 14 49.13 3.59 -27.45
CA VAL A 14 48.61 3.37 -26.08
C VAL A 14 49.30 4.28 -25.04
N ILE A 15 50.42 4.92 -25.39
CA ILE A 15 51.09 5.93 -24.55
C ILE A 15 50.77 7.38 -25.02
N GLY A 16 49.93 7.52 -26.03
CA GLY A 16 49.62 8.79 -26.70
C GLY A 16 48.21 9.36 -26.49
N ILE A 17 47.48 9.00 -25.42
CA ILE A 17 46.33 9.82 -24.97
C ILE A 17 46.87 10.73 -23.88
N ALA A 18 47.44 11.85 -24.34
CA ALA A 18 47.78 13.00 -23.53
C ALA A 18 46.62 13.33 -22.57
N HIS A 19 46.99 13.76 -21.37
CA HIS A 19 46.13 14.34 -20.35
C HIS A 19 45.42 15.59 -20.90
N TYR A 20 44.39 15.41 -21.71
CA TYR A 20 43.41 16.45 -21.94
C TYR A 20 42.54 16.51 -20.69
N GLY A 21 42.59 17.63 -19.97
CA GLY A 21 41.63 17.92 -18.91
C GLY A 21 40.23 17.88 -19.52
N ASN A 22 39.51 16.79 -19.31
CA ASN A 22 38.15 16.66 -19.82
C ASN A 22 37.21 17.35 -18.85
N ALA A 23 36.50 18.38 -19.32
CA ALA A 23 35.37 18.91 -18.60
C ALA A 23 34.26 17.86 -18.60
N GLN A 24 33.87 17.37 -17.43
CA GLN A 24 32.78 16.39 -17.29
C GLN A 24 31.49 17.10 -16.89
N SER A 25 30.36 16.77 -17.51
CA SER A 25 29.06 17.31 -17.08
C SER A 25 28.47 16.48 -15.94
N TYR A 26 27.82 17.15 -14.98
CA TYR A 26 27.06 16.52 -13.90
C TYR A 26 26.07 15.46 -14.39
N GLU A 27 25.34 15.71 -15.48
CA GLU A 27 24.32 14.77 -15.95
C GLU A 27 24.91 13.40 -16.35
N THR A 28 26.15 13.41 -16.83
CA THR A 28 26.87 12.22 -17.28
C THR A 28 27.55 11.44 -16.15
N LEU A 29 27.53 11.96 -14.92
CA LEU A 29 28.18 11.31 -13.79
C LEU A 29 27.43 10.02 -13.35
N PRO A 30 28.17 9.00 -12.89
CA PRO A 30 27.61 7.89 -12.14
C PRO A 30 26.86 8.35 -10.89
N ASN A 31 25.87 7.56 -10.45
CA ASN A 31 25.01 7.90 -9.32
C ASN A 31 25.79 8.11 -8.01
N ASP A 32 26.86 7.36 -7.77
CA ASP A 32 27.68 7.49 -6.55
C ASP A 32 28.39 8.86 -6.49
N LYS A 33 28.89 9.34 -7.64
CA LYS A 33 29.49 10.68 -7.74
C LYS A 33 28.44 11.78 -7.59
N LYS A 34 27.24 11.59 -8.15
CA LYS A 34 26.11 12.52 -7.95
C LYS A 34 25.70 12.59 -6.49
N LEU A 35 25.64 11.45 -5.81
CA LEU A 35 25.34 11.36 -4.38
C LEU A 35 26.38 12.09 -3.55
N ALA A 36 27.67 11.88 -3.81
CA ALA A 36 28.75 12.57 -3.10
C ALA A 36 28.64 14.10 -3.19
N LEU A 37 28.21 14.63 -4.36
CA LEU A 37 27.97 16.06 -4.53
C LEU A 37 26.72 16.56 -3.78
N ARG A 38 25.64 15.79 -3.77
CA ARG A 38 24.42 16.14 -3.03
C ARG A 38 24.67 16.21 -1.52
N LEU A 39 25.64 15.45 -1.01
CA LEU A 39 25.98 15.34 0.42
C LEU A 39 27.16 16.21 0.86
N ARG A 40 27.69 17.05 -0.04
CA ARG A 40 28.84 17.93 0.23
C ARG A 40 28.53 19.39 -0.09
N SER A 41 28.79 20.27 0.88
CA SER A 41 28.73 21.72 0.73
C SER A 41 30.06 22.25 0.20
N HIS A 42 29.98 23.29 -0.62
CA HIS A 42 31.11 23.97 -1.23
C HIS A 42 31.04 25.47 -0.92
N VAL A 43 32.19 26.08 -0.69
CA VAL A 43 32.33 27.53 -0.71
C VAL A 43 32.13 27.98 -2.16
N PHE A 44 31.11 28.78 -2.41
CA PHE A 44 30.82 29.29 -3.74
C PHE A 44 31.43 30.68 -3.94
N LEU A 45 32.28 30.81 -4.94
CA LEU A 45 32.97 32.04 -5.29
C LEU A 45 32.46 32.56 -6.63
N ASN A 46 31.89 33.75 -6.62
CA ASN A 46 31.64 34.50 -7.83
C ASN A 46 32.86 35.39 -8.15
N LEU A 47 33.59 35.03 -9.21
CA LEU A 47 34.85 35.69 -9.56
C LEU A 47 34.66 37.13 -10.07
N ASP A 48 33.45 37.53 -10.44
CA ASP A 48 33.15 38.94 -10.77
C ASP A 48 33.03 39.83 -9.51
N SER A 49 32.82 39.25 -8.32
CA SER A 49 32.56 39.98 -7.08
C SER A 49 33.67 39.92 -6.04
N ILE A 50 34.74 39.15 -6.27
CA ILE A 50 35.81 38.94 -5.28
C ILE A 50 37.18 39.17 -5.89
N ARG A 51 38.02 39.94 -5.19
CA ARG A 51 39.43 40.14 -5.56
C ARG A 51 40.29 38.91 -5.26
N LEU A 52 41.09 38.50 -6.24
CA LEU A 52 41.99 37.34 -6.18
C LEU A 52 42.95 37.32 -4.98
N ASN A 53 43.48 38.48 -4.57
CA ASN A 53 44.41 38.57 -3.44
C ASN A 53 43.77 38.25 -2.08
N ARG A 54 42.44 38.27 -1.98
CA ARG A 54 41.70 37.91 -0.76
C ARG A 54 41.39 36.41 -0.68
N LEU A 55 41.61 35.65 -1.75
CA LEU A 55 41.26 34.23 -1.82
C LEU A 55 42.35 33.31 -1.25
N GLU A 56 43.56 33.80 -1.02
CA GLU A 56 44.71 32.94 -0.68
C GLU A 56 44.49 32.08 0.57
N SER A 57 43.78 32.60 1.59
CA SER A 57 43.45 31.83 2.80
C SER A 57 42.50 30.66 2.53
N VAL A 58 41.47 30.89 1.72
CA VAL A 58 40.47 29.86 1.36
C VAL A 58 41.04 28.86 0.35
N LEU A 59 41.88 29.31 -0.57
CA LEU A 59 42.57 28.44 -1.53
C LEU A 59 43.54 27.46 -0.85
N LYS A 60 44.22 27.88 0.23
CA LYS A 60 45.08 27.01 1.04
C LYS A 60 44.29 26.03 1.91
N SER A 61 43.03 26.34 2.20
CA SER A 61 42.14 25.48 2.96
C SER A 61 41.77 24.25 2.13
N GLN A 62 41.55 23.12 2.80
CA GLN A 62 41.08 21.87 2.18
C GLN A 62 39.57 21.88 1.91
N THR A 63 38.91 23.04 2.03
CA THR A 63 37.47 23.13 1.78
C THR A 63 37.14 22.94 0.31
N PRO A 64 36.01 22.28 0.00
CA PRO A 64 35.54 22.17 -1.37
C PRO A 64 35.12 23.54 -1.88
N ILE A 65 35.58 23.89 -3.08
CA ILE A 65 35.29 25.19 -3.70
C ILE A 65 34.52 24.97 -5.00
N ALA A 66 33.47 25.77 -5.19
CA ALA A 66 32.71 25.89 -6.42
C ALA A 66 32.81 27.33 -6.94
N VAL A 67 32.86 27.53 -8.25
CA VAL A 67 33.03 28.87 -8.82
C VAL A 67 32.01 29.18 -9.92
N ALA A 68 31.60 30.44 -9.97
CA ALA A 68 31.09 31.05 -11.20
C ALA A 68 32.22 31.85 -11.85
N LEU A 69 32.52 31.52 -13.11
CA LEU A 69 33.60 32.16 -13.86
C LEU A 69 33.27 33.62 -14.16
N SER A 70 34.29 34.48 -14.10
CA SER A 70 34.19 35.89 -14.45
C SER A 70 33.95 36.07 -15.95
N LYS A 71 33.27 37.17 -16.31
CA LYS A 71 33.20 37.62 -17.71
C LYS A 71 34.57 37.94 -18.29
N LYS A 72 35.57 38.24 -17.45
CA LYS A 72 36.94 38.58 -17.87
C LYS A 72 37.83 37.34 -17.90
N LYS A 73 38.30 36.96 -19.10
CA LYS A 73 39.19 35.79 -19.28
C LYS A 73 40.48 35.86 -18.46
N SER A 74 41.07 37.04 -18.30
CA SER A 74 42.28 37.24 -17.50
C SER A 74 42.09 36.85 -16.02
N VAL A 75 40.95 37.20 -15.43
CA VAL A 75 40.60 36.86 -14.04
C VAL A 75 40.50 35.35 -13.88
N ASN A 76 39.86 34.66 -14.82
CA ASN A 76 39.70 33.20 -14.79
C ASN A 76 41.07 32.49 -14.88
N ILE A 77 41.97 32.95 -15.76
CA ILE A 77 43.31 32.37 -15.90
C ILE A 77 44.11 32.56 -14.60
N SER A 78 44.16 33.77 -14.06
CA SER A 78 44.87 34.04 -12.80
C SER A 78 44.32 33.23 -11.62
N PHE A 79 43.00 33.02 -11.57
CA PHE A 79 42.38 32.15 -10.57
C PHE A 79 42.81 30.69 -10.72
N LEU A 80 42.73 30.13 -11.93
CA LEU A 80 43.14 28.74 -12.17
C LEU A 80 44.63 28.51 -11.86
N GLU A 81 45.48 29.48 -12.14
CA GLU A 81 46.91 29.43 -11.78
C GLU A 81 47.18 29.45 -10.27
N ALA A 82 46.36 30.19 -9.51
CA ALA A 82 46.43 30.18 -8.05
C ALA A 82 45.83 28.89 -7.46
N TYR A 83 44.70 28.42 -8.02
CA TYR A 83 43.95 27.27 -7.57
C TYR A 83 44.72 25.95 -7.74
N LYS A 84 45.37 25.75 -8.90
CA LYS A 84 46.14 24.53 -9.21
C LYS A 84 47.32 24.25 -8.27
N LYS A 85 47.72 25.23 -7.45
CA LYS A 85 48.79 25.05 -6.45
C LYS A 85 48.34 24.18 -5.27
N TYR A 86 47.03 24.11 -5.03
CA TYR A 86 46.45 23.49 -3.84
C TYR A 86 45.43 22.41 -4.16
N HIS A 87 44.79 22.45 -5.33
CA HIS A 87 43.66 21.59 -5.68
C HIS A 87 43.75 21.04 -7.11
N ASP A 88 43.35 19.78 -7.30
CA ASP A 88 43.42 19.07 -8.60
C ASP A 88 42.08 19.07 -9.37
N SER A 89 40.98 19.38 -8.69
CA SER A 89 39.62 19.34 -9.26
C SER A 89 38.83 20.60 -8.92
N LEU A 90 38.16 21.19 -9.90
CA LEU A 90 37.36 22.40 -9.74
C LEU A 90 35.91 22.18 -10.19
N LEU A 91 34.96 22.60 -9.36
CA LEU A 91 33.54 22.60 -9.69
C LEU A 91 33.13 23.96 -10.23
N VAL A 92 32.52 23.98 -11.42
CA VAL A 92 32.10 25.20 -12.12
C VAL A 92 30.59 25.17 -12.33
N LEU A 93 29.93 26.23 -11.88
CA LEU A 93 28.51 26.50 -12.13
C LEU A 93 28.41 27.38 -13.37
N SER A 94 27.99 26.80 -14.49
CA SER A 94 27.80 27.51 -15.75
C SER A 94 27.07 26.66 -16.78
N ASP A 95 26.17 27.29 -17.54
CA ASP A 95 25.60 26.71 -18.76
C ASP A 95 26.50 26.87 -20.01
N LYS A 96 27.62 27.60 -19.91
CA LYS A 96 28.51 27.89 -21.04
C LYS A 96 29.60 26.83 -21.16
N ASN A 97 30.00 26.53 -22.39
CA ASN A 97 31.08 25.58 -22.65
C ASN A 97 32.42 26.13 -22.12
N VAL A 98 32.91 25.60 -21.00
CA VAL A 98 34.12 26.06 -20.29
C VAL A 98 35.41 25.56 -20.96
N ALA A 99 35.30 24.79 -22.05
CA ALA A 99 36.41 24.21 -22.79
C ALA A 99 37.54 25.20 -23.14
N THR A 100 37.21 26.49 -23.33
CA THR A 100 38.18 27.55 -23.65
C THR A 100 39.09 28.00 -22.49
N TYR A 101 38.86 27.52 -21.26
CA TYR A 101 39.62 27.90 -20.06
C TYR A 101 40.41 26.74 -19.44
N ILE A 102 40.39 25.56 -20.06
CA ILE A 102 40.99 24.35 -19.50
C ILE A 102 42.52 24.45 -19.58
N SER A 103 43.17 24.38 -18.42
CA SER A 103 44.61 24.12 -18.32
C SER A 103 44.83 22.60 -18.21
N GLU A 104 45.91 22.09 -18.80
CA GLU A 104 46.24 20.65 -18.96
C GLU A 104 46.31 19.82 -17.65
N ARG A 105 46.09 20.41 -16.46
CA ARG A 105 46.26 19.73 -15.15
C ARG A 105 45.09 19.83 -14.17
N ILE A 106 44.02 20.58 -14.46
CA ILE A 106 42.85 20.63 -13.56
C ILE A 106 41.67 19.90 -14.19
N THR A 107 41.05 19.00 -13.43
CA THR A 107 39.79 18.37 -13.84
C THR A 107 38.63 19.32 -13.53
N ILE A 108 37.86 19.71 -14.54
CA ILE A 108 36.69 20.58 -14.37
C ILE A 108 35.42 19.75 -14.35
N LEU A 109 34.60 19.95 -13.33
CA LEU A 109 33.26 19.41 -13.26
C LEU A 109 32.24 20.52 -13.45
N LEU A 110 31.41 20.39 -14.48
CA LEU A 110 30.42 21.38 -14.87
C LEU A 110 29.04 21.01 -14.31
N ILE A 111 28.40 21.97 -13.65
CA ILE A 111 27.01 21.87 -13.19
C ILE A 111 26.20 22.96 -13.87
N SER A 112 25.14 22.56 -14.58
CA SER A 112 24.21 23.49 -15.22
C SER A 112 23.49 24.33 -14.15
N ASP A 113 23.30 25.61 -14.47
CA ASP A 113 22.57 26.55 -13.61
C ASP A 113 21.10 26.10 -13.42
N LYS A 114 20.56 25.31 -14.35
CA LYS A 114 19.19 24.76 -14.27
C LYS A 114 19.00 23.75 -13.14
N LEU A 115 20.06 23.06 -12.71
CA LEU A 115 20.01 22.08 -11.62
C LEU A 115 20.10 22.73 -10.24
N VAL A 116 20.51 24.01 -10.19
CA VAL A 116 20.81 24.74 -8.96
C VAL A 116 19.85 25.90 -8.77
N LYS A 117 19.02 25.82 -7.73
CA LYS A 117 18.13 26.93 -7.38
C LYS A 117 18.84 27.90 -6.45
N LYS A 118 18.95 29.17 -6.86
CA LYS A 118 19.48 30.25 -6.02
C LYS A 118 18.42 30.71 -5.01
N LEU A 119 18.81 30.84 -3.74
CA LEU A 119 17.97 31.32 -2.64
C LEU A 119 18.71 32.37 -1.80
N PHE A 120 17.96 33.35 -1.33
CA PHE A 120 18.42 34.40 -0.43
C PHE A 120 17.80 34.19 0.96
N LEU A 121 18.63 34.10 1.99
CA LEU A 121 18.17 34.04 3.37
C LEU A 121 17.85 35.47 3.85
N GLN A 122 16.57 35.81 3.94
CA GLN A 122 16.08 37.12 4.43
C GLN A 122 15.69 37.05 5.91
N ASP A 123 14.78 36.14 6.27
CA ASP A 123 14.18 35.99 7.61
C ASP A 123 13.50 34.61 7.76
N SER A 124 13.24 34.17 9.00
CA SER A 124 12.57 32.89 9.33
C SER A 124 11.22 32.67 8.61
N LEU A 125 10.51 33.75 8.25
CA LEU A 125 9.26 33.71 7.47
C LEU A 125 9.44 33.33 5.98
N THR A 126 10.61 33.61 5.39
CA THR A 126 10.90 33.21 3.99
C THR A 126 11.17 31.71 3.87
N LEU A 127 11.77 31.09 4.90
CA LEU A 127 11.98 29.65 4.99
C LEU A 127 10.67 28.86 4.94
N ILE A 128 9.59 29.41 5.53
CA ILE A 128 8.24 28.82 5.53
C ILE A 128 7.61 28.82 4.13
N LYS A 129 7.71 29.94 3.39
CA LYS A 129 7.21 30.03 2.00
C LYS A 129 7.96 29.11 1.05
N THR A 130 9.25 28.87 1.28
CA THR A 130 10.06 27.96 0.46
C THR A 130 9.76 26.47 0.66
N ARG A 131 9.04 26.07 1.72
CA ARG A 131 8.76 24.65 2.04
C ARG A 131 7.99 23.91 0.95
N HIS A 132 7.18 24.61 0.14
CA HIS A 132 6.26 23.99 -0.82
C HIS A 132 6.72 24.07 -2.29
N GLN A 133 7.93 24.58 -2.58
CA GLN A 133 8.35 24.91 -3.96
C GLN A 133 9.77 24.43 -4.35
N THR A 134 10.32 23.45 -3.66
CA THR A 134 11.72 23.03 -3.80
C THR A 134 11.85 21.76 -4.64
N THR A 135 11.64 21.84 -5.96
CA THR A 135 11.88 20.72 -6.88
C THR A 135 13.33 20.58 -7.33
N ALA A 136 14.17 21.60 -7.06
CA ALA A 136 15.55 21.61 -7.49
C ALA A 136 16.39 20.59 -6.72
N GLU A 137 17.37 20.02 -7.44
CA GLU A 137 18.24 18.99 -6.93
C GLU A 137 19.28 19.54 -5.95
N MET A 138 19.82 20.73 -6.26
CA MET A 138 20.84 21.41 -5.46
C MET A 138 20.48 22.89 -5.24
N TYR A 139 21.07 23.48 -4.20
CA TYR A 139 20.80 24.86 -3.80
C TYR A 139 22.07 25.70 -3.69
N LEU A 140 21.98 26.92 -4.22
CA LEU A 140 22.92 28.00 -3.98
C LEU A 140 22.30 28.97 -2.98
N VAL A 141 22.83 29.00 -1.76
CA VAL A 141 22.30 29.79 -0.66
C VAL A 141 23.21 30.99 -0.41
N SER A 142 22.60 32.16 -0.27
CA SER A 142 23.31 33.43 -0.10
C SER A 142 22.65 34.29 0.98
N SER A 143 23.45 35.10 1.69
CA SER A 143 22.93 36.10 2.62
C SER A 143 22.52 37.36 1.86
N GLN A 144 21.35 37.92 2.18
CA GLN A 144 20.85 39.12 1.49
C GLN A 144 21.52 40.42 1.96
N LYS A 145 21.82 40.52 3.25
CA LYS A 145 22.57 41.66 3.80
C LYS A 145 24.05 41.32 3.72
N ARG A 146 24.82 42.20 3.06
CA ARG A 146 26.25 41.99 2.81
C ARG A 146 27.08 41.77 4.08
N ASP A 147 26.62 42.27 5.24
CA ASP A 147 27.38 42.23 6.49
C ASP A 147 26.80 41.34 7.60
N SER A 148 25.62 40.71 7.41
CA SER A 148 25.03 39.84 8.44
C SER A 148 25.20 38.36 8.08
N PHE A 149 26.17 37.71 8.72
CA PHE A 149 26.37 36.27 8.67
C PHE A 149 25.86 35.63 9.97
N HIS A 150 24.88 34.74 9.84
CA HIS A 150 24.38 33.92 10.94
C HIS A 150 24.41 32.45 10.51
N ALA A 151 25.34 31.68 11.07
CA ALA A 151 25.52 30.25 10.75
C ALA A 151 24.23 29.44 10.96
N GLN A 152 23.44 29.78 12.00
CA GLN A 152 22.21 29.07 12.34
C GLN A 152 21.20 29.06 11.19
N ASN A 153 21.09 30.13 10.41
CA ASN A 153 20.14 30.22 9.29
C ASN A 153 20.39 29.13 8.23
N TYR A 154 21.64 28.69 8.05
CA TYR A 154 21.99 27.63 7.10
C TYR A 154 21.64 26.23 7.64
N PHE A 155 21.76 26.02 8.95
CA PHE A 155 21.29 24.80 9.61
C PHE A 155 19.76 24.71 9.62
N ASP A 156 19.08 25.82 9.88
CA ASP A 156 17.62 25.91 9.81
C ASP A 156 17.11 25.66 8.38
N PHE A 157 17.82 26.19 7.37
CA PHE A 157 17.58 25.85 5.98
C PHE A 157 17.71 24.35 5.72
N TRP A 158 18.81 23.74 6.17
CA TRP A 158 19.05 22.31 5.96
C TRP A 158 17.95 21.47 6.63
N ASN A 159 17.61 21.78 7.87
CA ASN A 159 16.59 21.05 8.63
C ASN A 159 15.17 21.22 8.04
N SER A 160 14.82 22.42 7.57
CA SER A 160 13.49 22.71 7.02
C SER A 160 13.29 22.21 5.58
N THR A 161 14.36 22.11 4.78
CA THR A 161 14.24 21.62 3.40
C THR A 161 14.57 20.14 3.26
N GLY A 162 15.22 19.55 4.26
CA GLY A 162 15.85 18.23 4.15
C GLY A 162 16.85 18.17 2.99
N LYS A 163 17.47 19.30 2.65
CA LYS A 163 18.47 19.43 1.59
C LYS A 163 19.67 20.18 2.13
N LEU A 164 20.85 19.68 1.83
CA LEU A 164 22.09 20.36 2.18
C LEU A 164 22.20 21.67 1.36
N PRO A 165 22.66 22.80 1.95
CA PRO A 165 23.08 23.95 1.16
C PRO A 165 24.36 23.60 0.39
N ASN A 166 24.21 23.07 -0.83
CA ASN A 166 25.33 22.55 -1.64
C ASN A 166 26.36 23.63 -1.97
N PHE A 167 25.91 24.85 -2.22
CA PHE A 167 26.74 25.99 -2.55
C PHE A 167 26.40 27.15 -1.63
N ILE A 168 27.40 27.68 -0.92
CA ILE A 168 27.22 28.83 -0.01
C ILE A 168 28.02 30.00 -0.57
N GLU A 169 27.32 31.05 -1.03
CA GLU A 169 27.93 32.21 -1.67
C GLU A 169 28.76 33.01 -0.67
N ALA A 170 30.09 33.03 -0.88
CA ALA A 170 31.01 33.81 -0.07
C ALA A 170 31.20 35.22 -0.63
N GLN A 171 31.28 36.19 0.28
CA GLN A 171 31.62 37.58 -0.04
C GLN A 171 32.97 37.95 0.58
N GLU A 172 33.55 39.08 0.15
CA GLU A 172 34.91 39.46 0.55
C GLU A 172 35.10 39.55 2.08
N ASN A 173 34.07 39.98 2.80
CA ASN A 173 34.05 40.15 4.26
C ASN A 173 33.67 38.86 5.03
N THR A 174 33.01 37.89 4.39
CA THR A 174 32.48 36.67 5.03
C THR A 174 33.22 35.39 4.65
N LEU A 175 34.24 35.47 3.78
CA LEU A 175 35.03 34.32 3.29
C LEU A 175 35.48 33.35 4.38
N ALA A 176 36.14 33.83 5.44
CA ALA A 176 36.65 32.96 6.51
C ALA A 176 35.53 32.32 7.34
N GLN A 177 34.42 33.04 7.54
CA GLN A 177 33.25 32.54 8.27
C GLN A 177 32.53 31.46 7.48
N ILE A 178 32.40 31.63 6.15
CA ILE A 178 31.78 30.65 5.26
C ILE A 178 32.66 29.44 5.07
N ASP A 179 33.99 29.61 4.97
CA ASP A 179 34.94 28.50 4.97
C ASP A 179 34.76 27.63 6.23
N SER A 180 34.73 28.27 7.41
CA SER A 180 34.49 27.58 8.69
C SER A 180 33.11 26.89 8.75
N LEU A 181 32.06 27.53 8.21
CA LEU A 181 30.72 26.96 8.15
C LEU A 181 30.65 25.73 7.23
N VAL A 182 31.27 25.80 6.05
CA VAL A 182 31.31 24.68 5.10
C VAL A 182 32.07 23.50 5.70
N ILE A 183 33.14 23.74 6.45
CA ILE A 183 33.81 22.69 7.25
C ILE A 183 32.81 22.07 8.22
N ALA A 184 32.16 22.89 9.06
CA ALA A 184 31.22 22.42 10.07
C ALA A 184 30.07 21.57 9.47
N ILE A 185 29.44 22.04 8.39
CA ILE A 185 28.34 21.34 7.70
C ILE A 185 28.82 20.01 7.10
N ASN A 186 30.03 19.98 6.53
CA ASN A 186 30.58 18.77 5.93
C ASN A 186 31.01 17.73 6.97
N THR A 187 31.48 18.16 8.15
CA THR A 187 31.88 17.27 9.25
C THR A 187 30.69 16.74 10.06
N LEU A 188 29.54 17.40 10.01
CA LEU A 188 28.38 16.99 10.81
C LEU A 188 27.81 15.66 10.27
N PRO A 189 27.57 14.65 11.14
CA PRO A 189 26.88 13.42 10.76
C PRO A 189 25.51 13.75 10.18
N LYS A 190 25.10 12.96 9.18
CA LYS A 190 23.87 13.20 8.46
C LYS A 190 23.21 11.89 8.05
N VAL A 191 21.88 11.87 8.07
CA VAL A 191 21.08 10.80 7.51
C VAL A 191 20.57 11.26 6.15
N TYR A 192 20.57 10.38 5.16
CA TYR A 192 20.22 10.75 3.80
C TYR A 192 19.60 9.58 3.04
N GLY A 193 18.91 9.91 1.95
CA GLY A 193 18.19 8.91 1.19
C GLY A 193 17.40 9.47 0.02
N MET A 194 16.45 8.68 -0.46
CA MET A 194 15.50 9.09 -1.48
C MET A 194 14.08 8.60 -1.18
N THR A 195 13.12 9.32 -1.74
CA THR A 195 11.72 8.95 -1.80
C THR A 195 11.30 8.90 -3.27
N HIS A 196 10.69 7.80 -3.68
CA HIS A 196 10.32 7.60 -5.07
C HIS A 196 9.06 6.74 -5.22
N THR A 197 8.51 6.73 -6.42
CA THR A 197 7.50 5.77 -6.87
C THR A 197 8.14 4.88 -7.93
N LYS A 198 7.37 3.95 -8.51
CA LYS A 198 7.84 3.18 -9.67
C LYS A 198 8.16 4.06 -10.89
N GLU A 199 7.55 5.25 -10.99
CA GLU A 199 7.66 6.14 -12.14
C GLU A 199 8.79 7.17 -12.01
N GLY A 200 9.29 7.40 -10.79
CA GLY A 200 10.34 8.40 -10.54
C GLY A 200 10.28 8.98 -9.13
N LEU A 201 11.05 10.05 -8.89
CA LEU A 201 11.14 10.71 -7.58
C LEU A 201 9.78 11.21 -7.10
N LEU A 202 9.52 11.03 -5.80
CA LEU A 202 8.28 11.45 -5.17
C LEU A 202 8.53 12.78 -4.44
N PRO A 203 7.97 13.90 -4.92
CA PRO A 203 8.14 15.18 -4.23
C PRO A 203 7.20 15.32 -3.04
N ASN A 204 7.42 16.34 -2.21
CA ASN A 204 6.54 16.74 -1.10
C ASN A 204 6.28 15.63 -0.05
N VAL A 205 7.33 14.91 0.36
CA VAL A 205 7.26 13.96 1.47
C VAL A 205 7.72 14.65 2.75
N THR A 206 7.05 14.38 3.87
CA THR A 206 7.44 14.86 5.21
C THR A 206 7.78 13.66 6.08
N PHE A 207 8.74 13.78 7.00
CA PHE A 207 8.99 12.73 8.00
C PHE A 207 8.35 13.12 9.34
N LYS A 208 7.73 12.18 10.07
CA LYS A 208 7.02 12.49 11.33
C LYS A 208 7.89 13.15 12.40
N ASN A 209 9.19 12.85 12.41
CA ASN A 209 10.17 13.48 13.33
C ASN A 209 10.73 14.80 12.81
N PHE A 210 10.51 15.09 11.52
CA PHE A 210 10.88 16.33 10.85
C PHE A 210 9.63 17.02 10.28
N ARG A 211 8.61 17.25 11.12
CA ARG A 211 7.26 17.75 10.71
C ARG A 211 7.28 19.05 9.91
N ASN A 212 8.28 19.89 10.17
CA ASN A 212 8.49 21.16 9.50
C ASN A 212 9.22 21.05 8.15
N SER A 213 9.59 19.84 7.75
CA SER A 213 10.34 19.58 6.52
C SER A 213 9.46 19.04 5.41
N THR A 214 9.77 19.41 4.18
CA THR A 214 9.13 18.87 2.99
C THR A 214 10.22 18.63 1.95
N ILE A 215 10.45 17.36 1.64
CA ILE A 215 11.54 16.93 0.76
C ILE A 215 11.03 16.64 -0.66
N SER A 216 11.90 16.84 -1.63
CA SER A 216 11.64 16.50 -3.03
C SER A 216 12.58 15.42 -3.53
N GLY A 217 12.12 14.17 -3.50
CA GLY A 217 12.90 13.01 -3.92
C GLY A 217 14.03 12.70 -2.95
N PHE A 218 15.25 13.13 -3.29
CA PHE A 218 16.43 12.97 -2.42
C PHE A 218 16.32 13.81 -1.15
N PHE A 219 16.88 13.33 -0.06
CA PHE A 219 16.93 14.09 1.19
C PHE A 219 18.21 13.87 1.97
N SER A 220 18.52 14.82 2.84
CA SER A 220 19.55 14.74 3.86
C SER A 220 19.16 15.59 5.07
N PHE A 221 19.29 15.06 6.27
CA PHE A 221 19.07 15.77 7.53
C PHE A 221 20.33 15.72 8.41
N PRO A 222 20.64 16.81 9.13
CA PRO A 222 21.72 16.81 10.12
C PRO A 222 21.37 15.92 11.30
N VAL A 223 22.36 15.25 11.89
CA VAL A 223 22.23 14.56 13.18
C VAL A 223 23.04 15.33 14.22
N LEU A 224 22.35 15.95 15.17
CA LEU A 224 22.97 16.76 16.22
C LEU A 224 23.52 15.85 17.33
N ALA A 225 24.78 16.08 17.72
CA ALA A 225 25.46 15.27 18.74
C ALA A 225 24.83 15.36 20.13
N THR A 226 23.96 16.34 20.38
CA THR A 226 23.26 16.54 21.65
C THR A 226 22.03 15.66 21.81
N GLU A 227 21.57 15.00 20.75
CA GLU A 227 20.41 14.11 20.82
C GLU A 227 20.85 12.72 21.30
N SER A 228 20.28 12.26 22.42
CA SER A 228 20.55 10.94 22.99
C SER A 228 20.03 9.78 22.11
N THR A 229 19.16 10.07 21.14
CA THR A 229 18.55 9.08 20.25
C THR A 229 18.69 9.52 18.80
N LEU A 230 19.20 8.62 17.94
CA LEU A 230 19.26 8.83 16.49
C LEU A 230 17.84 8.94 15.88
N PRO A 231 17.68 9.71 14.79
CA PRO A 231 16.35 10.06 14.26
C PRO A 231 15.65 8.89 13.55
N ILE A 232 14.50 8.47 14.07
CA ILE A 232 13.63 7.52 13.37
C ILE A 232 13.01 8.19 12.14
N LEU A 233 13.04 7.53 10.99
CA LEU A 233 12.46 8.04 9.75
C LEU A 233 11.13 7.35 9.46
N ILE A 234 10.03 8.10 9.58
CA ILE A 234 8.68 7.66 9.20
C ILE A 234 8.17 8.62 8.13
N PRO A 235 8.26 8.27 6.82
CA PRO A 235 7.79 9.13 5.75
C PRO A 235 6.26 9.24 5.77
N TYR A 236 5.78 10.38 5.29
CA TYR A 236 4.37 10.72 5.24
C TYR A 236 4.08 11.59 4.02
N LYS A 237 3.01 11.22 3.29
CA LYS A 237 2.43 12.02 2.22
C LYS A 237 0.98 11.58 1.98
N ALA A 238 0.05 12.54 1.97
CA ALA A 238 -1.37 12.26 1.73
C ALA A 238 -1.59 11.48 0.41
N GLY A 239 -2.41 10.42 0.50
CA GLY A 239 -2.69 9.49 -0.60
C GLY A 239 -1.56 8.51 -0.96
N TYR A 240 -0.54 8.34 -0.10
CA TYR A 240 0.53 7.36 -0.28
C TYR A 240 0.82 6.57 1.00
N ASN A 241 1.06 5.26 0.86
CA ASN A 241 1.76 4.44 1.83
C ASN A 241 3.23 4.27 1.43
N PHE A 242 4.11 3.99 2.37
CA PHE A 242 5.54 3.83 2.11
C PHE A 242 6.02 2.42 2.44
N SER A 243 6.98 1.93 1.64
CA SER A 243 7.71 0.69 1.89
C SER A 243 9.22 0.97 1.83
N PRO A 244 9.97 0.73 2.92
CA PRO A 244 9.47 0.48 4.28
C PRO A 244 8.67 1.68 4.81
N ASP A 245 7.79 1.43 5.78
CA ASP A 245 6.97 2.44 6.46
C ASP A 245 7.75 3.18 7.56
N ILE A 246 8.81 2.55 8.08
CA ILE A 246 9.70 3.09 9.10
C ILE A 246 11.13 2.61 8.89
N ILE A 247 12.11 3.47 9.14
CA ILE A 247 13.51 3.06 9.29
C ILE A 247 14.07 3.59 10.61
N TYR A 248 14.60 2.68 11.41
CA TYR A 248 15.39 3.01 12.60
C TYR A 248 16.84 3.28 12.21
N THR A 249 17.31 4.48 12.50
CA THR A 249 18.72 4.83 12.32
C THR A 249 19.56 4.27 13.46
N SER A 250 20.65 3.62 13.12
CA SER A 250 21.67 3.12 14.06
C SER A 250 23.04 3.69 13.69
N GLN A 251 24.01 3.56 14.59
CA GLN A 251 25.40 3.96 14.28
C GLN A 251 25.99 3.20 13.09
N GLU A 252 25.54 1.95 12.88
CA GLU A 252 26.00 1.10 11.78
C GLU A 252 25.39 1.52 10.43
N ASN A 253 24.16 2.03 10.43
CA ASN A 253 23.44 2.34 9.19
C ASN A 253 23.34 3.83 8.89
N ILE A 254 23.78 4.74 9.77
CA ILE A 254 23.64 6.19 9.60
C ILE A 254 24.20 6.67 8.26
N ASN A 255 25.32 6.07 7.84
CA ASN A 255 26.02 6.38 6.59
C ASN A 255 25.51 5.62 5.37
N ASN A 256 24.46 4.80 5.50
CA ASN A 256 23.86 4.06 4.37
C ASN A 256 22.70 4.87 3.78
N PRO A 257 22.54 4.91 2.45
CA PRO A 257 21.39 5.57 1.83
C PRO A 257 20.09 4.89 2.28
N LYS A 258 19.12 5.72 2.66
CA LYS A 258 17.75 5.29 2.99
C LYS A 258 16.89 5.34 1.74
N ASP A 259 16.07 4.31 1.53
CA ASP A 259 15.20 4.23 0.36
C ASP A 259 13.77 4.01 0.80
N PHE A 260 12.85 4.79 0.21
CA PHE A 260 11.44 4.82 0.56
C PHE A 260 10.60 4.85 -0.71
N MET A 261 9.93 3.73 -0.99
CA MET A 261 9.02 3.63 -2.12
C MET A 261 7.59 4.01 -1.69
N GLY A 262 7.07 5.11 -2.23
CA GLY A 262 5.68 5.52 -2.08
C GLY A 262 4.76 4.77 -3.04
N LEU A 263 3.73 4.14 -2.48
CA LEU A 263 2.66 3.43 -3.17
C LEU A 263 1.37 4.24 -3.03
N PRO A 264 0.68 4.60 -4.12
CA PRO A 264 -0.57 5.34 -4.02
C PRO A 264 -1.62 4.50 -3.29
N LEU A 265 -2.41 5.16 -2.44
CA LEU A 265 -3.51 4.55 -1.71
C LEU A 265 -4.73 4.35 -2.63
N ASP A 266 -5.52 3.31 -2.32
CA ASP A 266 -6.86 3.18 -2.90
C ASP A 266 -7.75 4.31 -2.37
N ILE A 267 -8.62 4.84 -3.23
CA ILE A 267 -9.56 5.90 -2.84
C ILE A 267 -10.54 5.44 -1.75
N ASP A 268 -10.85 4.14 -1.71
CA ASP A 268 -11.73 3.54 -0.70
C ASP A 268 -11.02 3.31 0.64
N PHE A 269 -9.68 3.41 0.69
CA PHE A 269 -8.95 3.30 1.94
C PHE A 269 -9.37 4.41 2.91
N GLY A 270 -9.74 4.06 4.13
CA GLY A 270 -10.23 5.01 5.13
C GLY A 270 -11.60 5.63 4.81
N PHE A 271 -12.29 5.21 3.75
CA PHE A 271 -13.64 5.69 3.44
C PHE A 271 -14.65 5.11 4.42
N THR A 272 -15.29 5.93 5.24
CA THR A 272 -16.09 5.47 6.39
C THR A 272 -17.57 5.75 6.25
N ASP A 273 -17.96 6.87 5.64
CA ASP A 273 -19.35 7.29 5.56
C ASP A 273 -19.69 7.84 4.17
N ARG A 274 -20.84 7.42 3.64
CA ARG A 274 -21.44 7.98 2.42
C ARG A 274 -22.93 8.14 2.59
N PHE A 275 -23.39 9.36 2.83
CA PHE A 275 -24.81 9.67 2.98
C PHE A 275 -25.44 9.97 1.63
N THR A 276 -26.49 9.22 1.32
CA THR A 276 -27.26 9.31 0.07
C THR A 276 -28.73 9.52 0.37
N PHE A 277 -29.42 10.25 -0.51
CA PHE A 277 -30.81 10.68 -0.35
C PHE A 277 -31.67 10.05 -1.42
N GLU A 278 -31.88 8.73 -1.40
CA GLU A 278 -32.65 8.01 -2.43
C GLU A 278 -34.12 7.83 -2.03
N LYS A 279 -34.58 6.61 -1.70
CA LYS A 279 -35.92 6.41 -1.13
C LYS A 279 -35.99 6.80 0.35
N SER A 280 -34.85 6.69 1.02
CA SER A 280 -34.63 7.10 2.39
C SER A 280 -33.19 7.58 2.52
N ILE A 281 -32.89 8.29 3.61
CA ILE A 281 -31.53 8.71 3.92
C ILE A 281 -30.75 7.49 4.40
N GLN A 282 -29.65 7.18 3.74
CA GLN A 282 -28.87 5.98 4.02
C GLN A 282 -27.38 6.28 4.01
N ASN A 283 -26.66 5.60 4.89
CA ASN A 283 -25.21 5.52 4.83
C ASN A 283 -24.78 4.22 4.12
N ARG A 284 -24.27 4.35 2.89
CA ARG A 284 -23.94 3.21 2.03
C ARG A 284 -22.72 2.41 2.51
N ILE A 285 -21.80 3.05 3.22
CA ILE A 285 -20.55 2.43 3.67
C ILE A 285 -20.74 1.80 5.05
N ARG A 286 -21.17 2.59 6.03
CA ARG A 286 -21.35 2.14 7.42
C ARG A 286 -22.53 1.17 7.60
N LYS A 287 -23.48 1.15 6.64
CA LYS A 287 -24.69 0.31 6.66
C LYS A 287 -25.50 0.43 7.97
N ASN A 288 -25.51 1.62 8.57
CA ASN A 288 -26.22 1.91 9.81
C ASN A 288 -27.55 2.65 9.58
N SER A 289 -28.15 2.48 8.40
CA SER A 289 -29.35 3.22 8.00
C SER A 289 -30.54 3.09 8.96
N GLU A 290 -30.60 2.02 9.75
CA GLU A 290 -31.64 1.81 10.77
C GLU A 290 -31.51 2.74 11.98
N GLU A 291 -30.31 3.26 12.26
CA GLU A 291 -30.04 4.20 13.36
C GLU A 291 -30.19 5.68 12.92
N ILE A 292 -30.36 5.93 11.62
CA ILE A 292 -30.44 7.28 11.08
C ILE A 292 -31.81 7.87 11.37
N ILE A 293 -31.83 9.02 12.06
CA ILE A 293 -33.05 9.76 12.35
C ILE A 293 -33.09 10.99 11.44
N SER A 294 -34.12 11.10 10.62
CA SER A 294 -34.36 12.26 9.77
C SER A 294 -35.49 13.11 10.32
N ASN A 295 -35.25 14.41 10.52
CA ASN A 295 -36.24 15.38 10.91
C ASN A 295 -36.50 16.37 9.78
N ASN A 296 -37.68 16.33 9.18
CA ASN A 296 -38.14 17.26 8.13
C ASN A 296 -37.22 17.42 6.90
N VAL A 297 -36.37 16.43 6.59
CA VAL A 297 -35.56 16.46 5.37
C VAL A 297 -36.38 15.89 4.22
N GLY A 298 -36.65 16.72 3.21
CA GLY A 298 -37.27 16.29 1.97
C GLY A 298 -36.26 15.57 1.09
N ILE A 299 -36.72 14.65 0.24
CA ILE A 299 -35.89 14.08 -0.83
C ILE A 299 -36.44 14.57 -2.17
N VAL A 300 -35.59 15.21 -2.97
CA VAL A 300 -35.96 15.88 -4.22
C VAL A 300 -35.10 15.31 -5.36
N GLN A 301 -35.71 15.13 -6.53
CA GLN A 301 -34.98 14.80 -7.74
C GLN A 301 -34.42 16.08 -8.37
N ASP A 302 -33.10 16.15 -8.51
CA ASP A 302 -32.34 17.20 -9.14
C ASP A 302 -31.79 16.71 -10.50
N SER A 303 -31.80 17.59 -11.49
CA SER A 303 -31.38 17.27 -12.86
C SER A 303 -29.89 16.96 -13.00
N THR A 304 -29.06 17.37 -12.04
CA THR A 304 -27.59 17.25 -12.09
C THR A 304 -27.04 16.16 -11.18
N LEU A 305 -27.57 16.03 -9.96
CA LEU A 305 -27.07 15.07 -8.96
C LEU A 305 -28.02 13.89 -8.69
N GLY A 306 -29.13 13.82 -9.42
CA GLY A 306 -30.18 12.83 -9.17
C GLY A 306 -30.88 13.12 -7.84
N SER A 307 -30.95 12.13 -6.96
CA SER A 307 -31.72 12.25 -5.72
C SER A 307 -30.92 12.95 -4.60
N VAL A 308 -31.41 14.10 -4.12
CA VAL A 308 -30.74 14.97 -3.14
C VAL A 308 -31.64 15.27 -1.93
N GLY A 309 -31.02 15.64 -0.81
CA GLY A 309 -31.74 16.06 0.40
C GLY A 309 -32.07 17.55 0.35
N PHE A 310 -33.31 17.90 0.60
CA PHE A 310 -33.79 19.27 0.77
C PHE A 310 -34.02 19.56 2.25
N PHE A 311 -33.31 20.56 2.78
CA PHE A 311 -33.32 20.94 4.18
C PHE A 311 -34.04 22.28 4.32
N GLU A 312 -35.27 22.24 4.85
CA GLU A 312 -36.12 23.40 5.10
C GLU A 312 -36.42 23.50 6.60
N LYS A 313 -36.44 24.71 7.18
CA LYS A 313 -37.00 24.99 8.53
C LYS A 313 -36.56 24.01 9.63
N ARG A 314 -35.31 24.13 10.09
CA ARG A 314 -34.76 23.29 11.17
C ARG A 314 -34.68 21.79 10.84
N ALA A 315 -34.62 21.44 9.56
CA ALA A 315 -34.41 20.07 9.11
C ALA A 315 -33.00 19.59 9.44
N TYR A 316 -32.86 18.33 9.85
CA TYR A 316 -31.57 17.73 10.14
C TYR A 316 -31.61 16.21 10.03
N VAL A 317 -30.43 15.59 9.98
CA VAL A 317 -30.26 14.14 10.09
C VAL A 317 -29.30 13.84 11.24
N ASP A 318 -29.71 13.00 12.19
CA ASP A 318 -28.80 12.35 13.13
C ASP A 318 -28.31 11.03 12.51
N ALA A 319 -26.99 10.92 12.35
CA ALA A 319 -26.36 9.77 11.71
C ALA A 319 -26.25 8.52 12.62
N GLY A 320 -26.78 8.58 13.85
CA GLY A 320 -26.88 7.45 14.76
C GLY A 320 -25.60 7.19 15.57
N LEU A 321 -25.67 6.24 16.52
CA LEU A 321 -24.61 5.98 17.49
C LEU A 321 -23.30 5.52 16.82
N LYS A 322 -23.39 4.76 15.73
CA LYS A 322 -22.19 4.31 15.02
C LYS A 322 -21.41 5.45 14.35
N SER A 323 -22.00 6.62 14.15
CA SER A 323 -21.28 7.78 13.60
C SER A 323 -20.27 8.40 14.59
N LYS A 324 -20.35 8.04 15.88
CA LYS A 324 -19.40 8.51 16.91
C LYS A 324 -17.95 8.16 16.59
N SER A 325 -17.70 7.03 15.93
CA SER A 325 -16.35 6.58 15.57
C SER A 325 -15.77 7.26 14.32
N ALA A 326 -16.50 8.17 13.68
CA ALA A 326 -15.96 8.97 12.57
C ALA A 326 -15.19 10.19 13.08
N LEU A 327 -14.34 10.79 12.24
CA LEU A 327 -13.58 12.02 12.50
C LEU A 327 -12.70 11.91 13.76
N GLN A 328 -11.91 10.84 13.88
CA GLN A 328 -11.11 10.54 15.08
C GLN A 328 -9.66 11.07 15.02
N SER A 329 -9.10 11.19 13.82
CA SER A 329 -7.73 11.67 13.60
C SER A 329 -7.72 12.65 12.42
N ASP A 330 -6.97 12.32 11.38
CA ASP A 330 -6.97 12.97 10.09
C ASP A 330 -8.28 12.63 9.39
N PHE A 331 -8.87 13.60 8.70
CA PHE A 331 -10.12 13.37 8.01
C PHE A 331 -10.23 14.17 6.73
N THR A 332 -11.09 13.68 5.84
CA THR A 332 -11.56 14.41 4.68
C THR A 332 -13.06 14.32 4.60
N ILE A 333 -13.71 15.45 4.34
CA ILE A 333 -15.15 15.52 4.09
C ILE A 333 -15.35 16.13 2.72
N THR A 334 -16.23 15.53 1.91
CA THR A 334 -16.70 16.11 0.66
C THR A 334 -18.22 16.16 0.65
N ALA A 335 -18.80 17.19 0.06
CA ALA A 335 -20.24 17.27 -0.14
C ALA A 335 -20.56 18.11 -1.37
N TRP A 336 -21.68 17.80 -2.02
CA TRP A 336 -22.33 18.76 -2.91
C TRP A 336 -23.30 19.59 -2.09
N VAL A 337 -23.18 20.91 -2.20
CA VAL A 337 -24.02 21.87 -1.48
C VAL A 337 -24.63 22.88 -2.45
N LYS A 338 -25.88 23.24 -2.22
CA LYS A 338 -26.59 24.31 -2.91
C LYS A 338 -27.42 25.08 -1.88
N PRO A 339 -26.80 26.03 -1.16
CA PRO A 339 -27.50 26.81 -0.13
C PRO A 339 -28.50 27.75 -0.79
N THR A 340 -29.69 27.89 -0.23
CA THR A 340 -30.67 28.91 -0.66
C THR A 340 -30.49 30.20 0.13
N GLU A 341 -29.92 30.12 1.34
CA GLU A 341 -29.62 31.24 2.22
C GLU A 341 -28.13 31.26 2.57
N LEU A 342 -27.53 32.45 2.60
CA LEU A 342 -26.11 32.62 2.92
C LEU A 342 -25.92 33.34 4.26
N GLY A 343 -26.78 33.07 5.24
CA GLY A 343 -26.63 33.61 6.60
C GLY A 343 -25.37 33.12 7.33
N ARG A 344 -25.24 33.53 8.59
CA ARG A 344 -24.06 33.23 9.43
C ARG A 344 -24.04 31.82 10.04
N ALA A 345 -25.12 31.06 9.88
CA ALA A 345 -25.40 29.85 10.66
C ALA A 345 -25.90 28.67 9.80
N ASN A 346 -25.30 28.45 8.62
CA ASN A 346 -25.67 27.35 7.73
C ASN A 346 -24.80 26.09 7.97
N SER A 347 -25.11 25.29 8.99
CA SER A 347 -24.33 24.10 9.36
C SER A 347 -24.56 22.92 8.43
N ILE A 348 -23.54 22.54 7.65
CA ILE A 348 -23.58 21.38 6.76
C ILE A 348 -23.41 20.08 7.55
N LEU A 349 -22.42 20.05 8.46
CA LEU A 349 -22.11 18.88 9.27
C LEU A 349 -21.54 19.31 10.64
N GLY A 350 -22.15 18.84 11.73
CA GLY A 350 -21.71 19.08 13.10
C GLY A 350 -21.45 17.78 13.86
N LYS A 351 -20.50 17.79 14.81
CA LYS A 351 -20.24 16.66 15.71
C LYS A 351 -19.74 17.17 17.06
N GLY A 352 -20.65 17.30 18.01
CA GLY A 352 -20.34 17.84 19.34
C GLY A 352 -19.87 19.29 19.27
N GLU A 353 -19.00 19.68 20.19
CA GLU A 353 -18.52 21.07 20.30
C GLU A 353 -17.27 21.36 19.46
N SER A 354 -16.46 20.33 19.21
CA SER A 354 -15.14 20.47 18.58
C SER A 354 -15.18 20.40 17.06
N PHE A 355 -16.34 20.15 16.45
CA PHE A 355 -16.44 19.93 15.00
C PHE A 355 -17.71 20.53 14.42
N ILE A 356 -17.56 21.56 13.58
CA ILE A 356 -18.66 22.12 12.78
C ILE A 356 -18.11 22.57 11.43
N VAL A 357 -18.73 22.10 10.34
CA VAL A 357 -18.52 22.60 8.98
C VAL A 357 -19.77 23.37 8.56
N LYS A 358 -19.60 24.66 8.28
CA LYS A 358 -20.71 25.55 7.92
C LYS A 358 -20.36 26.52 6.82
N ILE A 359 -21.38 27.16 6.27
CA ILE A 359 -21.24 28.32 5.39
C ILE A 359 -21.57 29.57 6.20
N HIS A 360 -20.63 30.50 6.28
CA HIS A 360 -20.79 31.78 6.97
C HIS A 360 -20.66 32.90 5.94
N ASP A 361 -21.76 33.63 5.67
CA ASP A 361 -21.78 34.74 4.71
C ASP A 361 -21.23 34.36 3.32
N GLY A 362 -21.50 33.11 2.90
CA GLY A 362 -21.03 32.55 1.63
C GLY A 362 -19.65 31.91 1.65
N PHE A 363 -18.95 31.88 2.78
CA PHE A 363 -17.61 31.29 2.90
C PHE A 363 -17.62 29.99 3.69
N LEU A 364 -16.89 28.98 3.21
CA LEU A 364 -16.72 27.73 3.94
C LEU A 364 -15.94 27.99 5.23
N THR A 365 -16.50 27.53 6.34
CA THR A 365 -15.99 27.78 7.68
C THR A 365 -15.94 26.48 8.47
N PHE A 366 -14.82 26.24 9.13
CA PHE A 366 -14.69 25.20 10.14
C PHE A 366 -14.63 25.83 11.52
N THR A 367 -15.49 25.41 12.43
CA THR A 367 -15.57 25.95 13.79
C THR A 367 -15.22 24.87 14.81
N MET A 368 -14.30 25.22 15.70
CA MET A 368 -14.09 24.54 16.97
C MET A 368 -14.59 25.50 18.05
N ALA A 369 -15.70 25.16 18.71
CA ALA A 369 -16.27 26.06 19.71
C ALA A 369 -15.28 26.33 20.84
N ASP A 370 -15.40 27.53 21.42
CA ASP A 370 -14.51 28.10 22.43
C ASP A 370 -13.03 28.23 22.01
N ILE A 371 -12.69 27.88 20.77
CA ILE A 371 -11.35 27.99 20.21
C ILE A 371 -11.32 29.03 19.10
N LYS A 372 -11.91 28.73 17.93
CA LYS A 372 -11.85 29.63 16.78
C LYS A 372 -12.78 29.21 15.62
N ASP A 373 -13.27 30.21 14.89
CA ASP A 373 -13.79 30.06 13.53
C ASP A 373 -12.67 30.20 12.49
N TYR A 374 -12.43 29.14 11.73
CA TYR A 374 -11.48 29.08 10.63
C TYR A 374 -12.23 29.29 9.31
N ILE A 375 -12.25 30.55 8.84
CA ILE A 375 -12.98 30.97 7.64
C ILE A 375 -12.03 30.97 6.44
N SER A 376 -12.42 30.30 5.35
CA SER A 376 -11.70 30.36 4.07
C SER A 376 -12.26 31.51 3.23
N THR A 377 -11.61 32.69 3.29
CA THR A 377 -12.04 33.90 2.56
C THR A 377 -11.95 33.78 1.05
N SER A 378 -11.32 32.73 0.53
CA SER A 378 -11.23 32.42 -0.91
C SER A 378 -12.25 31.35 -1.36
N SER A 379 -13.05 30.79 -0.45
CA SER A 379 -14.00 29.70 -0.72
C SER A 379 -15.46 30.15 -0.91
N LEU A 380 -15.68 31.03 -1.89
CA LEU A 380 -17.03 31.54 -2.15
C LEU A 380 -17.97 30.41 -2.63
N VAL A 381 -19.05 30.19 -1.88
CA VAL A 381 -20.17 29.31 -2.20
C VAL A 381 -21.38 30.16 -2.60
N PRO A 382 -21.74 30.22 -3.90
CA PRO A 382 -22.89 30.98 -4.36
C PRO A 382 -24.22 30.43 -3.85
N SER A 383 -25.22 31.31 -3.71
CA SER A 383 -26.59 30.92 -3.41
C SER A 383 -27.24 30.31 -4.65
N ASN A 384 -28.04 29.27 -4.47
CA ASN A 384 -28.81 28.57 -5.50
C ASN A 384 -27.97 27.92 -6.62
N GLU A 385 -26.69 27.67 -6.38
CA GLU A 385 -25.78 26.99 -7.32
C GLU A 385 -25.09 25.79 -6.67
N TRP A 386 -24.99 24.69 -7.40
CA TRP A 386 -24.31 23.50 -6.92
C TRP A 386 -22.80 23.74 -6.85
N THR A 387 -22.25 23.54 -5.65
CA THR A 387 -20.83 23.65 -5.37
C THR A 387 -20.34 22.37 -4.71
N HIS A 388 -19.29 21.78 -5.23
CA HIS A 388 -18.61 20.69 -4.55
C HIS A 388 -17.60 21.26 -3.56
N ILE A 389 -17.80 21.00 -2.28
CA ILE A 389 -16.89 21.43 -1.23
C ILE A 389 -16.05 20.24 -0.76
N ALA A 390 -14.81 20.52 -0.35
CA ALA A 390 -14.06 19.58 0.48
C ALA A 390 -13.32 20.29 1.61
N LEU A 391 -13.24 19.61 2.75
CA LEU A 391 -12.43 20.00 3.90
C LEU A 391 -11.49 18.85 4.24
N VAL A 392 -10.19 19.11 4.25
CA VAL A 392 -9.17 18.12 4.61
C VAL A 392 -8.43 18.61 5.85
N TYR A 393 -8.38 17.79 6.90
CA TYR A 393 -7.61 18.06 8.10
C TYR A 393 -6.41 17.12 8.20
N SER A 394 -5.24 17.72 8.38
CA SER A 394 -3.99 17.02 8.68
C SER A 394 -3.63 17.19 10.14
N LYS A 395 -3.69 16.10 10.92
CA LYS A 395 -3.20 16.06 12.30
C LYS A 395 -1.69 16.21 12.37
N LEU A 396 -0.96 15.62 11.42
CA LEU A 396 0.52 15.69 11.42
C LEU A 396 1.02 17.13 11.34
N LYS A 397 0.37 17.95 10.50
CA LYS A 397 0.75 19.35 10.25
C LYS A 397 -0.11 20.36 11.00
N ASN A 398 -1.17 19.89 11.67
CA ASN A 398 -2.20 20.70 12.30
C ASN A 398 -2.76 21.78 11.35
N GLU A 399 -3.15 21.37 10.13
CA GLU A 399 -3.64 22.28 9.08
C GLU A 399 -4.98 21.81 8.50
N LEU A 400 -5.82 22.78 8.12
CA LEU A 400 -7.03 22.60 7.32
C LEU A 400 -6.79 23.10 5.91
N LEU A 401 -7.23 22.32 4.93
CA LEU A 401 -7.25 22.69 3.53
C LEU A 401 -8.70 22.72 3.06
N PHE A 402 -9.07 23.83 2.43
CA PHE A 402 -10.40 24.05 1.89
C PHE A 402 -10.35 23.92 0.37
N TYR A 403 -11.38 23.28 -0.21
CA TYR A 403 -11.50 23.10 -1.64
C TYR A 403 -12.90 23.47 -2.12
N ILE A 404 -12.95 24.12 -3.27
CA ILE A 404 -14.17 24.41 -4.03
C ILE A 404 -14.00 23.85 -5.44
N ASN A 405 -14.93 23.02 -5.88
CA ASN A 405 -14.98 22.42 -7.22
C ASN A 405 -13.63 21.78 -7.62
N GLY A 406 -13.02 21.04 -6.69
CA GLY A 406 -11.74 20.35 -6.89
C GLY A 406 -10.48 21.21 -6.74
N LYS A 407 -10.59 22.53 -6.55
CA LYS A 407 -9.45 23.45 -6.42
C LYS A 407 -9.22 23.86 -4.96
N GLU A 408 -7.98 23.76 -4.48
CA GLU A 408 -7.58 24.27 -3.15
C GLU A 408 -7.77 25.81 -3.11
N THR A 409 -8.53 26.30 -2.15
CA THR A 409 -8.83 27.73 -1.97
C THR A 409 -7.94 28.36 -0.91
N ASP A 410 -7.94 27.81 0.30
CA ASP A 410 -7.10 28.27 1.41
C ASP A 410 -6.53 27.10 2.21
N ARG A 411 -5.43 27.37 2.90
CA ARG A 411 -4.75 26.48 3.85
C ARG A 411 -4.52 27.24 5.15
N ILE A 412 -5.04 26.71 6.26
CA ILE A 412 -5.02 27.39 7.55
C ILE A 412 -4.45 26.45 8.61
N VAL A 413 -3.41 26.91 9.32
CA VAL A 413 -2.86 26.20 10.49
C VAL A 413 -3.74 26.48 11.70
N LEU A 414 -4.13 25.43 12.43
CA LEU A 414 -4.97 25.58 13.62
C LEU A 414 -4.15 26.13 14.79
N ILE A 415 -4.81 26.89 15.67
CA ILE A 415 -4.18 27.39 16.90
C ILE A 415 -4.12 26.33 18.01
N SER A 416 -4.97 25.31 17.93
CA SER A 416 -5.03 24.14 18.81
C SER A 416 -5.29 22.91 17.96
N GLU A 417 -4.77 21.74 18.37
CA GLU A 417 -5.10 20.48 17.70
C GLU A 417 -6.60 20.17 17.83
N TYR A 418 -7.17 19.55 16.80
CA TYR A 418 -8.54 19.05 16.83
C TYR A 418 -8.67 17.85 17.76
N GLU A 419 -9.60 17.95 18.72
CA GLU A 419 -9.94 16.88 19.65
C GLU A 419 -11.24 16.19 19.22
N PRO A 420 -11.25 14.85 19.07
CA PRO A 420 -12.41 14.13 18.58
C PRO A 420 -13.55 14.12 19.59
N SER A 421 -14.76 14.25 19.07
CA SER A 421 -15.99 14.27 19.86
C SER A 421 -16.64 12.88 19.94
N ASN A 422 -17.27 12.57 21.08
CA ASN A 422 -18.08 11.35 21.28
C ASN A 422 -19.57 11.52 20.94
N PHE A 423 -19.95 12.66 20.35
CA PHE A 423 -21.30 12.91 19.88
C PHE A 423 -21.55 12.27 18.51
N ASN A 424 -22.83 12.08 18.18
CA ASN A 424 -23.23 11.64 16.84
C ASN A 424 -22.94 12.76 15.83
N ILE A 425 -22.78 12.38 14.57
CA ILE A 425 -22.76 13.33 13.45
C ILE A 425 -24.19 13.82 13.19
N LEU A 426 -24.34 15.13 13.10
CA LEU A 426 -25.54 15.82 12.66
C LEU A 426 -25.30 16.41 11.27
N ILE A 427 -26.16 16.08 10.30
CA ILE A 427 -26.13 16.66 8.94
C ILE A 427 -27.23 17.71 8.85
N GLY A 428 -26.89 18.88 8.30
CA GLY A 428 -27.78 20.02 8.21
C GLY A 428 -28.02 20.74 9.54
N SER A 429 -27.30 20.37 10.61
CA SER A 429 -27.38 21.03 11.91
C SER A 429 -26.11 20.85 12.77
N ASN A 430 -26.10 21.38 14.00
CA ASN A 430 -25.08 21.19 15.03
C ASN A 430 -25.70 21.30 16.45
N LEU A 431 -24.87 21.23 17.50
CA LEU A 431 -25.34 21.31 18.89
C LEU A 431 -25.97 22.67 19.27
N TRP A 432 -25.71 23.75 18.52
CA TRP A 432 -26.24 25.10 18.76
C TRP A 432 -27.48 25.40 17.94
N GLU A 433 -28.06 24.40 17.29
CA GLU A 433 -29.24 24.57 16.44
C GLU A 433 -29.02 25.56 15.28
N GLU A 434 -27.79 25.63 14.75
CA GLU A 434 -27.51 26.30 13.47
C GLU A 434 -27.93 25.35 12.35
N PHE A 435 -28.89 25.72 11.50
CA PHE A 435 -29.44 24.83 10.47
C PHE A 435 -29.06 25.25 9.06
N PHE A 436 -28.75 24.27 8.22
CA PHE A 436 -28.57 24.49 6.79
C PHE A 436 -29.92 24.65 6.09
N VAL A 437 -30.01 25.63 5.19
CA VAL A 437 -31.18 25.83 4.32
C VAL A 437 -30.76 25.69 2.86
N GLY A 438 -31.30 24.67 2.19
CA GLY A 438 -31.02 24.39 0.78
C GLY A 438 -30.91 22.89 0.47
N TYR A 439 -30.06 22.54 -0.48
CA TYR A 439 -29.89 21.16 -0.93
C TYR A 439 -28.49 20.61 -0.60
N LEU A 440 -28.46 19.37 -0.11
CA LEU A 440 -27.23 18.62 0.15
C LEU A 440 -27.25 17.30 -0.63
N GLY A 441 -26.10 16.91 -1.17
CA GLY A 441 -25.93 15.68 -1.95
C GLY A 441 -24.58 15.00 -1.70
N ASP A 442 -24.58 13.66 -1.77
CA ASP A 442 -23.39 12.79 -1.76
C ASP A 442 -22.32 13.16 -0.73
N ILE A 443 -22.72 13.28 0.53
CA ILE A 443 -21.81 13.62 1.63
C ILE A 443 -20.95 12.41 1.94
N LYS A 444 -19.63 12.57 1.89
CA LYS A 444 -18.65 11.51 2.09
C LYS A 444 -17.63 11.90 3.15
N ILE A 445 -17.19 10.92 3.94
CA ILE A 445 -16.18 11.09 4.99
C ILE A 445 -15.12 10.01 4.86
N TRP A 446 -13.86 10.42 4.95
CA TRP A 446 -12.70 9.54 5.08
C TRP A 446 -11.97 9.82 6.39
N GLU A 447 -11.48 8.79 7.08
CA GLU A 447 -10.55 8.86 8.22
C GLU A 447 -9.09 9.00 7.75
N ARG A 448 -8.88 9.82 6.73
CA ARG A 448 -7.56 10.18 6.22
C ARG A 448 -7.59 11.48 5.43
N GLU A 449 -6.40 12.03 5.19
CA GLU A 449 -6.21 13.10 4.22
C GLU A 449 -6.31 12.56 2.78
N LEU A 450 -7.21 13.14 1.98
CA LEU A 450 -7.18 13.01 0.53
C LEU A 450 -6.25 14.09 -0.06
N ASN A 451 -5.43 13.71 -1.04
CA ASN A 451 -4.63 14.66 -1.78
C ASN A 451 -5.43 15.35 -2.89
N THR A 452 -4.86 16.42 -3.47
CA THR A 452 -5.52 17.21 -4.52
C THR A 452 -5.99 16.38 -5.71
N LYS A 453 -5.26 15.33 -6.12
CA LYS A 453 -5.68 14.48 -7.26
C LYS A 453 -6.91 13.65 -6.90
N GLU A 454 -6.96 13.12 -5.68
CA GLU A 454 -8.10 12.37 -5.17
C GLU A 454 -9.34 13.28 -5.03
N ILE A 455 -9.18 14.51 -4.52
CA ILE A 455 -10.27 15.49 -4.43
C ILE A 455 -10.81 15.88 -5.81
N VAL A 456 -9.93 16.14 -6.78
CA VAL A 456 -10.35 16.41 -8.17
C VAL A 456 -11.11 15.21 -8.74
N SER A 457 -10.65 13.99 -8.49
CA SER A 457 -11.36 12.76 -8.90
C SER A 457 -12.77 12.68 -8.29
N GLN A 458 -12.95 13.04 -7.01
CA GLN A 458 -14.27 13.08 -6.38
C GLN A 458 -15.18 14.14 -6.99
N TYR A 459 -14.64 15.29 -7.39
CA TYR A 459 -15.40 16.33 -8.08
C TYR A 459 -15.80 15.91 -9.50
N THR A 460 -14.90 15.25 -10.26
CA THR A 460 -15.15 14.87 -11.65
C THR A 460 -15.97 13.59 -11.81
N ASN A 461 -15.92 12.68 -10.84
CA ASN A 461 -16.70 11.44 -10.84
C ASN A 461 -18.16 11.74 -10.46
N PHE A 462 -18.92 12.25 -11.41
CA PHE A 462 -20.38 12.23 -11.34
C PHE A 462 -20.85 10.76 -11.28
N PRO A 463 -21.90 10.44 -10.52
CA PRO A 463 -22.54 9.15 -10.65
C PRO A 463 -23.14 9.07 -12.06
N GLU A 464 -22.42 8.46 -13.00
CA GLU A 464 -23.05 7.96 -14.23
C GLU A 464 -24.12 6.97 -13.78
N GLU A 465 -25.38 7.27 -14.08
CA GLU A 465 -26.41 6.23 -14.12
C GLU A 465 -25.83 5.08 -14.93
N ILE A 466 -25.68 3.92 -14.28
CA ILE A 466 -25.45 2.66 -14.97
C ILE A 466 -26.69 2.48 -15.85
N SER A 467 -26.59 2.96 -17.10
CA SER A 467 -27.63 2.85 -18.09
C SER A 467 -27.79 1.36 -18.42
N THR A 468 -28.73 0.74 -17.72
CA THR A 468 -29.22 -0.63 -17.92
C THR A 468 -29.71 -0.90 -19.35
N ASN A 469 -29.75 0.12 -20.21
CA ASN A 469 -30.07 0.04 -21.62
C ASN A 469 -28.97 -0.56 -22.51
N LYS A 470 -27.68 -0.54 -22.12
CA LYS A 470 -26.60 -1.02 -23.01
C LYS A 470 -26.60 -2.54 -23.23
N TYR A 471 -27.16 -3.32 -22.31
CA TYR A 471 -27.16 -4.78 -22.39
C TYR A 471 -28.53 -5.37 -22.71
N ARG A 472 -29.59 -4.58 -22.75
CA ARG A 472 -30.96 -5.09 -22.97
C ARG A 472 -31.15 -5.64 -24.38
N SER A 473 -30.59 -4.99 -25.40
CA SER A 473 -30.58 -5.50 -26.78
C SER A 473 -29.69 -6.74 -26.93
N LEU A 474 -28.57 -6.81 -26.21
CA LEU A 474 -27.69 -7.97 -26.15
C LEU A 474 -28.38 -9.17 -25.49
N TRP A 475 -29.10 -8.99 -24.38
CA TRP A 475 -29.86 -10.06 -23.72
C TRP A 475 -31.05 -10.56 -24.55
N ILE A 476 -31.70 -9.67 -25.31
CA ILE A 476 -32.75 -10.04 -26.26
C ILE A 476 -32.16 -10.83 -27.43
N ALA A 477 -31.02 -10.39 -27.99
CA ALA A 477 -30.33 -11.11 -29.05
C ALA A 477 -29.79 -12.47 -28.58
N ILE A 478 -29.24 -12.56 -27.37
CA ILE A 478 -28.80 -13.80 -26.73
C ILE A 478 -30.00 -14.73 -26.49
N SER A 479 -31.15 -14.22 -26.07
CA SER A 479 -32.35 -15.04 -25.84
C SER A 479 -32.96 -15.57 -27.15
N ILE A 480 -32.96 -14.76 -28.23
CA ILE A 480 -33.45 -15.18 -29.55
C ILE A 480 -32.49 -16.18 -30.19
N THR A 481 -31.18 -15.97 -30.08
CA THR A 481 -30.16 -16.93 -30.56
C THR A 481 -30.20 -18.23 -29.76
N PHE A 482 -30.38 -18.16 -28.44
CA PHE A 482 -30.55 -19.35 -27.61
C PHE A 482 -31.82 -20.13 -27.95
N SER A 483 -32.95 -19.46 -28.20
CA SER A 483 -34.21 -20.09 -28.58
C SER A 483 -34.19 -20.71 -29.99
N SER A 484 -33.49 -20.08 -30.94
CA SER A 484 -33.27 -20.63 -32.28
C SER A 484 -32.28 -21.79 -32.29
N ILE A 485 -31.24 -21.76 -31.45
CA ILE A 485 -30.33 -22.89 -31.21
C ILE A 485 -31.07 -24.05 -30.53
N LEU A 486 -31.93 -23.79 -29.54
CA LEU A 486 -32.76 -24.84 -28.91
C LEU A 486 -33.71 -25.47 -29.91
N SER A 487 -34.36 -24.66 -30.75
CA SER A 487 -35.28 -25.14 -31.79
C SER A 487 -34.55 -25.95 -32.86
N PHE A 488 -33.34 -25.53 -33.26
CA PHE A 488 -32.50 -26.28 -34.20
C PHE A 488 -31.99 -27.59 -33.61
N LEU A 489 -31.57 -27.60 -32.34
CA LEU A 489 -31.15 -28.81 -31.62
C LEU A 489 -32.33 -29.78 -31.44
N PHE A 490 -33.54 -29.29 -31.15
CA PHE A 490 -34.75 -30.10 -31.03
C PHE A 490 -35.17 -30.70 -32.38
N TRP A 491 -35.06 -29.94 -33.47
CA TRP A 491 -35.31 -30.41 -34.84
C TRP A 491 -34.29 -31.50 -35.24
N ASN A 492 -32.99 -31.29 -34.97
CA ASN A 492 -31.96 -32.28 -35.25
C ASN A 492 -32.07 -33.54 -34.38
N LYS A 493 -32.56 -33.43 -33.13
CA LYS A 493 -32.83 -34.58 -32.25
C LYS A 493 -33.98 -35.45 -32.77
N ARG A 494 -35.00 -34.84 -33.39
CA ARG A 494 -36.11 -35.60 -34.03
C ARG A 494 -35.69 -36.29 -35.33
N ARG A 495 -34.70 -35.75 -36.06
CA ARG A 495 -34.19 -36.36 -37.31
C ARG A 495 -33.14 -37.45 -37.09
N ARG A 496 -32.57 -37.60 -35.89
CA ARG A 496 -31.53 -38.60 -35.56
C ARG A 496 -32.03 -39.79 -34.74
N LYS A 497 -33.27 -40.25 -34.96
CA LYS A 497 -33.66 -41.64 -34.61
C LYS A 497 -33.32 -42.57 -35.78
N LYS A 498 -32.02 -42.81 -36.01
CA LYS A 498 -31.46 -44.00 -36.67
C LYS A 498 -29.94 -43.83 -36.73
N ALA A 499 -29.24 -44.89 -36.32
CA ALA A 499 -27.82 -45.17 -36.44
C ALA A 499 -26.84 -44.55 -35.41
N GLY A 500 -26.30 -45.45 -34.57
CA GLY A 500 -24.87 -45.54 -34.23
C GLY A 500 -24.35 -44.65 -33.10
N GLU A 501 -24.14 -45.22 -31.91
CA GLU A 501 -23.36 -44.60 -30.83
C GLU A 501 -21.86 -44.62 -31.12
N PRO A 502 -21.15 -43.52 -30.85
CA PRO A 502 -19.79 -43.56 -30.31
C PRO A 502 -19.77 -43.05 -28.86
N LYS A 503 -19.01 -43.78 -28.03
CA LYS A 503 -18.80 -43.58 -26.59
C LYS A 503 -18.36 -42.14 -26.23
N LYS A 504 -19.04 -41.53 -25.27
CA LYS A 504 -18.63 -40.29 -24.59
C LYS A 504 -17.51 -40.58 -23.57
N LEU A 505 -16.45 -39.78 -23.61
CA LEU A 505 -15.48 -39.65 -22.52
C LEU A 505 -16.08 -38.80 -21.39
N CYS A 506 -15.88 -39.29 -20.16
CA CYS A 506 -16.11 -38.72 -18.82
C CYS A 506 -17.19 -37.63 -18.66
N GLN A 507 -18.33 -38.06 -18.13
CA GLN A 507 -19.20 -37.23 -17.31
C GLN A 507 -18.50 -36.94 -15.97
N GLU A 508 -18.56 -35.70 -15.49
CA GLU A 508 -18.50 -35.42 -14.05
C GLU A 508 -19.74 -36.07 -13.43
N THR A 509 -19.55 -37.22 -12.81
CA THR A 509 -20.58 -37.91 -12.02
C THR A 509 -20.72 -37.21 -10.67
N ALA A 510 -21.96 -36.86 -10.31
CA ALA A 510 -22.32 -36.44 -8.96
C ALA A 510 -21.83 -37.49 -7.95
N VAL A 511 -21.17 -37.04 -6.89
CA VAL A 511 -20.56 -37.93 -5.88
C VAL A 511 -21.67 -38.57 -5.02
N SER A 512 -21.73 -39.91 -4.95
CA SER A 512 -22.69 -40.62 -4.08
C SER A 512 -22.06 -40.99 -2.73
N LEU A 513 -22.86 -41.04 -1.65
CA LEU A 513 -22.41 -41.55 -0.34
C LEU A 513 -21.77 -42.95 -0.44
N LYS A 514 -22.24 -43.80 -1.36
CA LYS A 514 -21.65 -45.14 -1.58
C LYS A 514 -20.19 -45.08 -2.04
N ASP A 515 -19.81 -44.05 -2.79
CA ASP A 515 -18.43 -43.85 -3.27
C ASP A 515 -17.53 -43.31 -2.16
N ILE A 516 -18.09 -42.49 -1.25
CA ILE A 516 -17.41 -42.02 -0.05
C ILE A 516 -17.19 -43.18 0.93
N TYR A 517 -18.20 -44.02 1.16
CA TYR A 517 -18.08 -45.16 2.08
C TYR A 517 -17.14 -46.26 1.58
N LYS A 518 -17.02 -46.50 0.27
CA LYS A 518 -15.99 -47.40 -0.29
C LYS A 518 -14.56 -46.97 0.09
N SER A 519 -14.34 -45.70 0.39
CA SER A 519 -13.03 -45.13 0.73
C SER A 519 -12.77 -44.89 2.22
N ASN A 520 -13.75 -45.13 3.10
CA ASN A 520 -13.73 -44.67 4.50
C ASN A 520 -13.19 -45.68 5.53
N THR A 521 -13.10 -46.98 5.23
CA THR A 521 -12.56 -47.94 6.22
C THR A 521 -11.04 -47.83 6.26
N ARG A 522 -10.51 -47.01 7.19
CA ARG A 522 -9.06 -46.78 7.39
C ARG A 522 -8.22 -48.08 7.50
N GLN A 523 -8.84 -49.21 7.83
CA GLN A 523 -8.18 -50.49 8.11
C GLN A 523 -8.00 -51.42 6.90
N ASP A 524 -8.59 -51.12 5.73
CA ASP A 524 -8.54 -52.01 4.56
C ASP A 524 -7.48 -51.61 3.52
N PHE A 525 -6.88 -50.41 3.65
CA PHE A 525 -5.92 -49.88 2.68
C PHE A 525 -4.48 -50.11 3.12
N LYS A 526 -3.71 -50.84 2.29
CA LYS A 526 -2.30 -51.13 2.55
C LYS A 526 -1.39 -49.90 2.41
N GLN A 527 -1.76 -48.93 1.58
CA GLN A 527 -0.99 -47.70 1.37
C GLN A 527 -1.82 -46.47 1.71
N ARG A 528 -1.19 -45.48 2.37
CA ARG A 528 -1.91 -44.31 2.91
C ARG A 528 -1.11 -43.02 2.72
N ILE A 529 -1.75 -41.97 2.21
CA ILE A 529 -1.21 -40.62 2.13
C ILE A 529 -2.00 -39.73 3.09
N HIS A 530 -1.26 -39.07 3.98
CA HIS A 530 -1.80 -38.07 4.91
C HIS A 530 -1.25 -36.69 4.61
N CYS A 531 -2.17 -35.74 4.36
CA CYS A 531 -1.88 -34.35 4.04
C CYS A 531 -2.28 -33.38 5.16
N PHE A 532 -3.14 -33.79 6.10
CA PHE A 532 -3.48 -32.98 7.26
C PHE A 532 -2.39 -33.10 8.34
N GLY A 533 -1.66 -32.01 8.56
CA GLY A 533 -0.42 -32.00 9.33
C GLY A 533 0.83 -32.19 8.44
N PRO A 534 1.91 -32.80 8.96
CA PRO A 534 3.08 -33.09 8.13
C PRO A 534 2.76 -34.18 7.09
N LEU A 535 3.26 -34.01 5.86
CA LEU A 535 3.12 -35.02 4.81
C LEU A 535 3.66 -36.37 5.27
N CYS A 536 2.78 -37.37 5.31
CA CYS A 536 3.14 -38.76 5.62
C CYS A 536 2.66 -39.67 4.49
N ILE A 537 3.53 -40.55 4.03
CA ILE A 537 3.21 -41.54 2.99
C ILE A 537 3.61 -42.90 3.56
N PHE A 538 2.64 -43.75 3.85
CA PHE A 538 2.85 -45.09 4.41
C PHE A 538 2.78 -46.14 3.31
N ASP A 539 3.79 -47.00 3.26
CA ASP A 539 3.80 -48.21 2.43
C ASP A 539 3.08 -49.39 3.13
N GLU A 540 3.07 -50.56 2.49
CA GLU A 540 2.39 -51.77 2.99
C GLU A 540 2.96 -52.27 4.35
N GLU A 541 4.18 -51.86 4.71
CA GLU A 541 4.87 -52.20 5.95
C GLU A 541 4.66 -51.13 7.05
N GLU A 542 3.77 -50.17 6.82
CA GLU A 542 3.53 -48.99 7.68
C GLU A 542 4.77 -48.10 7.88
N ILE A 543 5.74 -48.15 6.97
CA ILE A 543 6.91 -47.28 7.00
C ILE A 543 6.58 -45.96 6.31
N ASN A 544 6.81 -44.85 7.02
CA ASN A 544 6.60 -43.52 6.45
C ASN A 544 7.73 -43.15 5.46
N VAL A 545 7.48 -43.41 4.18
CA VAL A 545 8.36 -43.11 3.03
C VAL A 545 8.67 -41.61 2.93
N ALA A 546 7.73 -40.73 3.29
CA ALA A 546 7.93 -39.28 3.20
C ALA A 546 9.07 -38.77 4.11
N LYS A 547 9.44 -39.52 5.17
CA LYS A 547 10.62 -39.20 6.00
C LYS A 547 11.95 -39.32 5.26
N LYS A 548 12.01 -40.13 4.19
CA LYS A 548 13.19 -40.30 3.34
C LYS A 548 13.31 -39.22 2.26
N PHE A 549 12.29 -38.37 2.10
CA PHE A 549 12.32 -37.30 1.10
C PHE A 549 13.25 -36.18 1.57
N SER A 550 14.23 -35.83 0.74
CA SER A 550 14.93 -34.56 0.90
C SER A 550 13.95 -33.39 0.74
N PRO A 551 14.25 -32.19 1.26
CA PRO A 551 13.37 -31.02 1.10
C PRO A 551 12.94 -30.80 -0.35
N LYS A 552 13.86 -31.01 -1.30
CA LYS A 552 13.57 -30.83 -2.72
C LYS A 552 12.68 -31.91 -3.32
N LEU A 553 12.83 -33.17 -2.89
CA LEU A 553 11.96 -34.27 -3.30
C LEU A 553 10.53 -34.07 -2.79
N LYS A 554 10.40 -33.58 -1.55
CA LYS A 554 9.10 -33.23 -0.96
C LYS A 554 8.40 -32.13 -1.76
N GLU A 555 9.12 -31.08 -2.17
CA GLU A 555 8.56 -30.04 -3.05
C GLU A 555 8.11 -30.59 -4.40
N VAL A 556 8.94 -31.38 -5.09
CA VAL A 556 8.58 -31.99 -6.38
C VAL A 556 7.33 -32.86 -6.27
N PHE A 557 7.25 -33.68 -5.22
CA PHE A 557 6.08 -34.50 -4.93
C PHE A 557 4.83 -33.62 -4.77
N LEU A 558 4.87 -32.63 -3.88
CA LEU A 558 3.72 -31.80 -3.53
C LEU A 558 3.22 -30.95 -4.71
N VAL A 559 4.11 -30.34 -5.50
CA VAL A 559 3.70 -29.58 -6.68
C VAL A 559 2.96 -30.49 -7.66
N ILE A 560 3.54 -31.63 -8.04
CA ILE A 560 2.93 -32.52 -9.02
C ILE A 560 1.62 -33.10 -8.47
N PHE A 561 1.60 -33.49 -7.20
CA PHE A 561 0.42 -34.00 -6.50
C PHE A 561 -0.74 -33.00 -6.52
N LEU A 562 -0.55 -31.78 -6.02
CA LEU A 562 -1.61 -30.78 -5.89
C LEU A 562 -2.16 -30.32 -7.25
N TYR A 563 -1.28 -30.14 -8.25
CA TYR A 563 -1.71 -29.83 -9.63
C TYR A 563 -2.45 -30.98 -10.32
N SER A 564 -2.20 -32.23 -9.90
CA SER A 564 -2.96 -33.39 -10.36
C SER A 564 -4.37 -33.40 -9.78
N GLN A 565 -4.53 -32.99 -8.52
CA GLN A 565 -5.84 -32.96 -7.84
C GLN A 565 -6.71 -31.75 -8.23
N LYS A 566 -6.13 -30.58 -8.52
CA LYS A 566 -6.87 -29.31 -8.69
C LYS A 566 -7.88 -29.28 -9.85
N ASN A 567 -7.73 -30.11 -10.89
CA ASN A 567 -8.64 -30.20 -12.06
C ASN A 567 -8.30 -31.38 -13.01
N GLY A 568 -7.47 -32.33 -12.59
CA GLY A 568 -6.94 -33.39 -13.47
C GLY A 568 -6.07 -32.89 -14.64
N LYS A 569 -5.66 -31.61 -14.65
CA LYS A 569 -4.88 -31.00 -15.75
C LYS A 569 -3.38 -31.30 -15.69
N GLY A 570 -2.83 -31.61 -14.51
CA GLY A 570 -1.41 -31.93 -14.34
C GLY A 570 -0.51 -30.71 -14.58
N LEU A 571 0.80 -30.92 -14.57
CA LEU A 571 1.79 -29.84 -14.58
C LEU A 571 2.74 -29.94 -15.78
N THR A 572 2.91 -28.85 -16.54
CA THR A 572 3.87 -28.87 -17.65
C THR A 572 5.31 -28.90 -17.14
N THR A 573 6.21 -29.44 -17.95
CA THR A 573 7.65 -29.44 -17.64
C THR A 573 8.22 -28.02 -17.47
N LYS A 574 7.70 -27.05 -18.21
CA LYS A 574 8.09 -25.64 -18.10
C LYS A 574 7.69 -25.06 -16.74
N GLN A 575 6.41 -25.22 -16.35
CA GLN A 575 5.90 -24.75 -15.06
C GLN A 575 6.61 -25.41 -13.88
N LEU A 576 6.86 -26.73 -13.94
CA LEU A 576 7.60 -27.45 -12.92
C LEU A 576 9.01 -26.86 -12.71
N THR A 577 9.69 -26.52 -13.81
CA THR A 577 11.04 -25.94 -13.76
C THR A 577 11.04 -24.50 -13.25
N GLU A 578 10.11 -23.67 -13.72
CA GLU A 578 10.00 -22.27 -13.26
C GLU A 578 9.66 -22.17 -11.78
N LEU A 579 8.83 -23.07 -11.24
CA LEU A 579 8.43 -23.07 -9.83
C LEU A 579 9.53 -23.57 -8.90
N LEU A 580 10.26 -24.62 -9.28
CA LEU A 580 11.19 -25.30 -8.38
C LEU A 580 12.66 -24.92 -8.60
N TRP A 581 13.06 -24.50 -9.79
CA TRP A 581 14.45 -24.17 -10.09
C TRP A 581 14.56 -22.82 -10.82
N PRO A 582 14.12 -21.72 -10.19
CA PRO A 582 14.22 -20.40 -10.79
C PRO A 582 15.70 -20.01 -11.01
N GLY A 583 16.00 -19.45 -12.18
CA GLY A 583 17.34 -18.92 -12.51
C GLY A 583 18.36 -19.94 -13.03
N MET A 584 18.03 -21.24 -13.12
CA MET A 584 18.90 -22.24 -13.77
C MET A 584 18.82 -22.15 -15.30
N THR A 585 19.92 -22.49 -15.99
CA THR A 585 19.89 -22.62 -17.45
C THR A 585 19.04 -23.82 -17.88
N ASN A 586 18.53 -23.81 -19.13
CA ASN A 586 17.69 -24.89 -19.65
C ASN A 586 18.33 -26.29 -19.54
N GLN A 587 19.65 -26.38 -19.69
CA GLN A 587 20.39 -27.64 -19.65
C GLN A 587 20.60 -28.13 -18.21
N GLU A 588 20.98 -27.25 -17.30
CA GLU A 588 21.15 -27.57 -15.87
C GLU A 588 19.81 -27.98 -15.24
N ALA A 589 18.73 -27.24 -15.53
CA ALA A 589 17.40 -27.57 -15.05
C ALA A 589 16.91 -28.93 -15.56
N LYS A 590 17.23 -29.30 -16.81
CA LYS A 590 16.89 -30.61 -17.38
C LYS A 590 17.58 -31.75 -16.62
N ASN A 591 18.89 -31.62 -16.37
CA ASN A 591 19.68 -32.62 -15.67
C ASN A 591 19.21 -32.79 -14.22
N THR A 592 19.12 -31.68 -13.47
CA THR A 592 18.69 -31.67 -12.07
C THR A 592 17.28 -32.25 -11.89
N ARG A 593 16.34 -31.87 -12.76
CA ARG A 593 14.97 -32.40 -12.74
C ARG A 593 14.96 -33.90 -13.02
N GLY A 594 15.71 -34.36 -14.02
CA GLY A 594 15.79 -35.78 -14.38
C GLY A 594 16.24 -36.65 -13.21
N THR A 595 17.34 -36.28 -12.55
CA THR A 595 17.85 -36.99 -11.38
C THR A 595 16.87 -36.94 -10.21
N THR A 596 16.27 -35.77 -9.96
CA THR A 596 15.32 -35.61 -8.83
C THR A 596 14.06 -36.45 -9.03
N ILE A 597 13.50 -36.49 -10.26
CA ILE A 597 12.33 -37.33 -10.57
C ILE A 597 12.68 -38.82 -10.47
N GLN A 598 13.86 -39.22 -10.91
CA GLN A 598 14.30 -40.61 -10.77
C GLN A 598 14.42 -41.02 -9.30
N ASN A 599 15.03 -40.17 -8.47
CA ASN A 599 15.14 -40.40 -7.03
C ASN A 599 13.76 -40.48 -6.36
N LEU A 600 12.81 -39.62 -6.76
CA LEU A 600 11.44 -39.66 -6.26
C LEU A 600 10.74 -40.97 -6.65
N ARG A 601 10.89 -41.43 -7.89
CA ARG A 601 10.35 -42.72 -8.35
C ARG A 601 10.93 -43.91 -7.58
N THR A 602 12.24 -43.91 -7.33
CA THR A 602 12.89 -44.97 -6.55
C THR A 602 12.37 -45.02 -5.11
N LEU A 603 12.08 -43.88 -4.49
CA LEU A 603 11.52 -43.87 -3.15
C LEU A 603 10.03 -44.26 -3.14
N LEU A 604 9.28 -43.92 -4.17
CA LEU A 604 7.87 -44.29 -4.32
C LEU A 604 7.66 -45.74 -4.81
N SER A 605 8.70 -46.45 -5.26
CA SER A 605 8.53 -47.83 -5.74
C SER A 605 8.09 -48.82 -4.66
N THR A 606 8.19 -48.45 -3.38
CA THR A 606 7.62 -49.20 -2.25
C THR A 606 6.11 -49.01 -2.10
N CYS A 607 5.52 -48.04 -2.82
CA CYS A 607 4.09 -47.74 -2.86
C CYS A 607 3.55 -47.91 -4.29
N PRO A 608 3.21 -49.14 -4.73
CA PRO A 608 2.81 -49.41 -6.12
C PRO A 608 1.57 -48.64 -6.60
N ASP A 609 0.73 -48.13 -5.70
CA ASP A 609 -0.46 -47.35 -6.04
C ASP A 609 -0.18 -45.86 -6.21
N ILE A 610 1.05 -45.39 -5.98
CA ILE A 610 1.46 -43.99 -6.11
C ILE A 610 2.46 -43.85 -7.26
N ASN A 611 1.95 -43.57 -8.45
CA ASN A 611 2.76 -43.51 -9.67
C ASN A 611 2.93 -42.08 -10.19
N LEU A 612 4.17 -41.78 -10.61
CA LEU A 612 4.52 -40.50 -11.23
C LEU A 612 4.66 -40.68 -12.73
N ASP A 613 3.66 -40.18 -13.45
CA ASP A 613 3.50 -40.34 -14.89
C ASP A 613 3.74 -39.04 -15.64
N PHE A 614 4.25 -39.19 -16.87
CA PHE A 614 4.37 -38.09 -17.82
C PHE A 614 3.62 -38.47 -19.09
N ARG A 615 2.45 -37.86 -19.30
CA ARG A 615 1.58 -38.11 -20.47
C ARG A 615 1.10 -36.80 -21.07
N ASN A 616 0.97 -36.74 -22.40
CA ASN A 616 0.49 -35.56 -23.12
C ASN A 616 1.23 -34.24 -22.78
N LYS A 617 2.52 -34.31 -22.45
CA LYS A 617 3.38 -33.18 -22.01
C LYS A 617 3.13 -32.65 -20.59
N TYR A 618 2.34 -33.36 -19.78
CA TYR A 618 2.06 -33.01 -18.39
C TYR A 618 2.51 -34.12 -17.44
N TRP A 619 3.02 -33.70 -16.29
CA TRP A 619 3.31 -34.55 -15.15
C TRP A 619 2.05 -34.74 -14.31
N TYR A 620 1.81 -35.99 -13.93
CA TYR A 620 0.69 -36.39 -13.07
C TYR A 620 1.18 -37.29 -11.95
N MET A 621 0.50 -37.19 -10.82
CA MET A 621 0.56 -38.18 -9.77
C MET A 621 -0.74 -38.98 -9.79
N GLN A 622 -0.64 -40.24 -10.16
CA GLN A 622 -1.75 -41.18 -10.12
C GLN A 622 -1.74 -41.89 -8.78
N VAL A 623 -2.83 -41.73 -8.03
CA VAL A 623 -3.08 -42.45 -6.78
C VAL A 623 -4.18 -43.46 -7.05
N GLY A 624 -3.88 -44.75 -6.87
CA GLY A 624 -4.80 -45.86 -7.10
C GLY A 624 -6.06 -45.81 -6.24
N GLU A 625 -7.03 -46.67 -6.57
CA GLU A 625 -8.24 -46.85 -5.76
C GLU A 625 -7.92 -47.55 -4.42
N ASP A 626 -6.86 -48.36 -4.39
CA ASP A 626 -6.38 -49.10 -3.21
C ASP A 626 -5.43 -48.28 -2.30
N CYS A 627 -5.34 -46.97 -2.51
CA CYS A 627 -4.59 -46.05 -1.65
C CYS A 627 -5.52 -45.04 -0.95
N TYR A 628 -5.44 -45.02 0.38
CA TYR A 628 -6.17 -44.08 1.21
C TYR A 628 -5.55 -42.68 1.09
N LEU A 629 -6.35 -41.67 0.77
CA LEU A 629 -5.90 -40.28 0.67
C LEU A 629 -6.90 -39.37 1.41
N ASP A 630 -6.45 -38.83 2.55
CA ASP A 630 -7.29 -37.99 3.42
C ASP A 630 -7.74 -36.68 2.75
N TYR A 631 -6.86 -36.04 1.98
CA TYR A 631 -7.17 -34.82 1.23
C TYR A 631 -8.32 -35.02 0.24
N ARG A 632 -8.30 -36.12 -0.52
CA ARG A 632 -9.36 -36.49 -1.48
C ARG A 632 -10.67 -36.80 -0.75
N GLN A 633 -10.60 -37.44 0.42
CA GLN A 633 -11.79 -37.70 1.22
C GLN A 633 -12.43 -36.42 1.73
N ALA A 634 -11.64 -35.49 2.29
CA ALA A 634 -12.16 -34.20 2.73
C ALA A 634 -12.85 -33.44 1.59
N LEU A 635 -12.24 -33.39 0.40
CA LEU A 635 -12.85 -32.77 -0.79
C LEU A 635 -14.14 -33.47 -1.22
N ASN A 636 -14.18 -34.81 -1.19
CA ASN A 636 -15.38 -35.56 -1.55
C ASN A 636 -16.54 -35.29 -0.59
N TYR A 637 -16.28 -35.19 0.73
CA TYR A 637 -17.31 -34.79 1.69
C TYR A 637 -17.80 -33.36 1.46
N ILE A 638 -16.89 -32.41 1.25
CA ILE A 638 -17.26 -31.00 0.99
C ILE A 638 -18.15 -30.92 -0.26
N ARG A 639 -17.73 -31.53 -1.37
CA ARG A 639 -18.51 -31.56 -2.61
C ARG A 639 -19.87 -32.24 -2.47
N TYR A 640 -19.92 -33.33 -1.70
CA TYR A 640 -21.17 -34.05 -1.46
C TYR A 640 -22.23 -33.16 -0.80
N PHE A 641 -21.83 -32.34 0.16
CA PHE A 641 -22.74 -31.41 0.82
C PHE A 641 -22.99 -30.11 0.03
N GLU A 642 -22.13 -29.75 -0.93
CA GLU A 642 -22.36 -28.63 -1.85
C GLU A 642 -23.37 -28.96 -2.96
N GLU A 643 -23.32 -30.18 -3.51
CA GLU A 643 -24.07 -30.57 -4.71
C GLU A 643 -25.49 -31.12 -4.43
N VAL A 644 -25.80 -31.51 -3.18
CA VAL A 644 -27.04 -32.23 -2.82
C VAL A 644 -27.82 -31.47 -1.75
N GLN A 645 -29.13 -31.29 -1.92
CA GLN A 645 -30.01 -30.96 -0.79
C GLN A 645 -30.10 -32.16 0.15
N TYR A 646 -29.42 -32.08 1.29
CA TYR A 646 -29.33 -33.16 2.26
C TYR A 646 -30.27 -32.93 3.44
N GLU A 647 -30.83 -34.02 3.98
CA GLU A 647 -31.54 -33.97 5.26
C GLU A 647 -30.57 -33.76 6.42
N THR A 648 -31.00 -33.07 7.48
CA THR A 648 -30.20 -32.83 8.69
C THR A 648 -29.70 -34.13 9.34
N SER A 649 -30.45 -35.23 9.19
CA SER A 649 -30.09 -36.57 9.66
C SER A 649 -28.81 -37.13 9.00
N ILE A 650 -28.57 -36.81 7.72
CA ILE A 650 -27.37 -37.21 6.99
C ILE A 650 -26.18 -36.37 7.45
N LEU A 651 -26.39 -35.07 7.64
CA LEU A 651 -25.37 -34.17 8.18
C LEU A 651 -24.92 -34.60 9.58
N GLU A 652 -25.86 -34.93 10.47
CA GLU A 652 -25.59 -35.40 11.84
C GLU A 652 -24.69 -36.65 11.85
N LYS A 653 -24.84 -37.55 10.87
CA LYS A 653 -24.09 -38.80 10.80
C LYS A 653 -22.71 -38.66 10.14
N GLU A 654 -22.61 -37.84 9.10
CA GLU A 654 -21.42 -37.80 8.23
C GLU A 654 -20.47 -36.64 8.55
N LEU A 655 -20.98 -35.51 9.05
CA LEU A 655 -20.14 -34.37 9.43
C LEU A 655 -19.05 -34.72 10.47
N PRO A 656 -19.31 -35.50 11.54
CA PRO A 656 -18.27 -35.87 12.50
C PRO A 656 -17.06 -36.55 11.85
N LYS A 657 -17.26 -37.32 10.77
CA LYS A 657 -16.17 -38.01 10.07
C LYS A 657 -15.29 -37.03 9.29
N LEU A 658 -15.90 -36.04 8.65
CA LEU A 658 -15.17 -34.94 8.01
C LEU A 658 -14.38 -34.12 9.04
N LEU A 659 -15.02 -33.75 10.16
CA LEU A 659 -14.36 -32.95 11.21
C LEU A 659 -13.18 -33.70 11.82
N ALA A 660 -13.33 -35.01 12.07
CA ALA A 660 -12.23 -35.85 12.55
C ALA A 660 -11.06 -35.97 11.56
N LEU A 661 -11.29 -35.80 10.24
CA LEU A 661 -10.23 -35.72 9.25
C LEU A 661 -9.52 -34.37 9.32
N LEU A 662 -10.29 -33.28 9.33
CA LEU A 662 -9.78 -31.91 9.32
C LEU A 662 -9.08 -31.53 10.63
N SER A 663 -9.47 -32.13 11.77
CA SER A 663 -8.87 -31.88 13.08
C SER A 663 -7.47 -32.46 13.26
N ASN A 664 -6.98 -33.30 12.34
CA ASN A 664 -5.65 -33.92 12.46
C ASN A 664 -4.50 -32.92 12.22
N GLY A 665 -4.78 -31.74 11.67
CA GLY A 665 -3.80 -30.66 11.50
C GLY A 665 -4.06 -29.82 10.25
N ARG A 666 -3.45 -28.62 10.19
CA ARG A 666 -3.48 -27.76 8.99
C ARG A 666 -2.90 -28.51 7.78
N LEU A 667 -3.46 -28.27 6.60
CA LEU A 667 -2.99 -28.87 5.35
C LEU A 667 -1.48 -28.59 5.16
N LEU A 668 -0.68 -29.64 5.11
CA LEU A 668 0.77 -29.61 4.81
C LEU A 668 1.59 -28.70 5.73
N SER A 669 1.25 -28.61 7.02
CA SER A 669 1.80 -27.68 8.03
C SER A 669 3.33 -27.65 8.21
N SER A 670 4.06 -28.62 7.67
CA SER A 670 5.53 -28.75 7.75
C SER A 670 6.27 -28.30 6.48
N SER A 671 5.59 -27.63 5.54
CA SER A 671 6.17 -27.17 4.27
C SER A 671 6.00 -25.66 4.14
N SER A 672 7.09 -24.92 3.90
CA SER A 672 7.12 -23.44 3.95
C SER A 672 7.40 -22.78 2.60
N SER A 673 7.12 -23.46 1.49
CA SER A 673 7.43 -22.97 0.16
C SER A 673 6.34 -22.01 -0.33
N SER A 674 6.69 -20.80 -0.76
CA SER A 674 5.72 -19.75 -1.12
C SER A 674 4.75 -20.11 -2.26
N TRP A 675 5.12 -21.03 -3.16
CA TRP A 675 4.23 -21.50 -4.22
C TRP A 675 3.07 -22.37 -3.69
N LEU A 676 3.17 -22.85 -2.44
CA LEU A 676 2.16 -23.68 -1.79
C LEU A 676 1.02 -22.85 -1.20
N ASP A 677 1.29 -21.58 -0.85
CA ASP A 677 0.34 -20.68 -0.19
C ASP A 677 -1.01 -20.60 -0.92
N PRO A 678 -1.09 -20.43 -2.26
CA PRO A 678 -2.39 -20.37 -2.94
C PRO A 678 -3.20 -21.67 -2.87
N PHE A 679 -2.56 -22.83 -2.67
CA PHE A 679 -3.25 -24.10 -2.50
C PHE A 679 -3.80 -24.26 -1.09
N ILE A 680 -3.00 -23.87 -0.08
CA ILE A 680 -3.41 -23.87 1.31
C ILE A 680 -4.54 -22.88 1.51
N GLU A 681 -4.40 -21.64 1.05
CA GLU A 681 -5.43 -20.60 1.16
C GLU A 681 -6.75 -21.02 0.49
N ASN A 682 -6.70 -21.55 -0.74
CA ASN A 682 -7.92 -22.00 -1.43
C ASN A 682 -8.62 -23.13 -0.65
N PHE A 683 -7.87 -24.08 -0.11
CA PHE A 683 -8.45 -25.16 0.68
C PHE A 683 -8.98 -24.67 2.04
N THR A 684 -8.25 -23.78 2.71
CA THR A 684 -8.69 -23.12 3.95
C THR A 684 -10.01 -22.40 3.75
N ASN A 685 -10.15 -21.62 2.67
CA ASN A 685 -11.39 -20.92 2.36
C ASN A 685 -12.54 -21.91 2.11
N GLN A 686 -12.31 -22.99 1.35
CA GLN A 686 -13.32 -24.04 1.13
C GLN A 686 -13.77 -24.68 2.45
N VAL A 687 -12.84 -24.97 3.37
CA VAL A 687 -13.18 -25.53 4.69
C VAL A 687 -13.99 -24.54 5.52
N ILE A 688 -13.59 -23.27 5.59
CA ILE A 688 -14.30 -22.24 6.37
C ILE A 688 -15.70 -22.00 5.80
N GLU A 689 -15.84 -21.88 4.48
CA GLU A 689 -17.13 -21.70 3.81
C GLU A 689 -18.05 -22.90 4.06
N ALA A 690 -17.53 -24.13 3.88
CA ALA A 690 -18.26 -25.36 4.15
C ALA A 690 -18.72 -25.45 5.62
N CYS A 691 -17.80 -25.24 6.58
CA CYS A 691 -18.13 -25.25 8.00
C CYS A 691 -19.15 -24.16 8.38
N THR A 692 -19.07 -22.99 7.74
CA THR A 692 -20.06 -21.90 7.92
C THR A 692 -21.44 -22.35 7.45
N LEU A 693 -21.54 -22.93 6.26
CA LEU A 693 -22.79 -23.45 5.72
C LEU A 693 -23.37 -24.55 6.62
N TYR A 694 -22.55 -25.48 7.09
CA TYR A 694 -23.00 -26.57 7.96
C TYR A 694 -23.52 -26.04 9.29
N SER A 695 -22.87 -25.01 9.86
CA SER A 695 -23.30 -24.40 11.12
C SER A 695 -24.70 -23.80 11.04
N GLN A 696 -25.10 -23.27 9.88
CA GLN A 696 -26.44 -22.69 9.64
C GLN A 696 -27.53 -23.76 9.59
N ASN A 697 -27.19 -24.98 9.15
CA ASN A 697 -28.12 -26.09 9.02
C ASN A 697 -28.24 -26.93 10.32
N LEU A 698 -27.47 -26.61 11.35
CA LEU A 698 -27.49 -27.30 12.64
C LEU A 698 -28.29 -26.52 13.68
N ASN A 699 -29.21 -27.20 14.35
CA ASN A 699 -29.92 -26.61 15.49
C ASN A 699 -28.98 -26.42 16.69
N TYR A 700 -28.90 -25.18 17.14
CA TYR A 700 -28.04 -24.72 18.22
C TYR A 700 -28.21 -25.45 19.56
N LYS A 701 -29.46 -25.76 19.94
CA LYS A 701 -29.77 -26.40 21.22
C LYS A 701 -29.52 -27.92 21.17
N LYS A 702 -29.72 -28.53 20.01
CA LYS A 702 -29.59 -29.98 19.82
C LYS A 702 -28.14 -30.42 19.53
N HIS A 703 -27.36 -29.61 18.82
CA HIS A 703 -26.07 -30.03 18.25
C HIS A 703 -24.85 -29.28 18.82
N GLN A 704 -24.86 -28.94 20.12
CA GLN A 704 -23.79 -28.15 20.74
C GLN A 704 -22.39 -28.76 20.57
N GLU A 705 -22.25 -30.08 20.75
CA GLU A 705 -20.95 -30.77 20.60
C GLU A 705 -20.42 -30.70 19.16
N LEU A 706 -21.29 -30.89 18.17
CA LEU A 706 -20.92 -30.84 16.76
C LEU A 706 -20.54 -29.42 16.30
N LEU A 707 -21.24 -28.40 16.84
CA LEU A 707 -20.90 -27.00 16.62
C LEU A 707 -19.56 -26.62 17.28
N LEU A 708 -19.23 -27.17 18.45
CA LEU A 708 -17.90 -26.98 19.06
C LEU A 708 -16.80 -27.63 18.21
N GLN A 709 -17.01 -28.84 17.69
CA GLN A 709 -16.06 -29.48 16.78
C GLN A 709 -15.85 -28.66 15.49
N LEU A 710 -16.91 -28.08 14.93
CA LEU A 710 -16.81 -27.14 13.80
C LEU A 710 -15.96 -25.92 14.15
N VAL A 711 -16.21 -25.31 15.31
CA VAL A 711 -15.44 -24.17 15.82
C VAL A 711 -13.97 -24.51 15.99
N GLU A 712 -13.65 -25.69 16.53
CA GLU A 712 -12.27 -26.15 16.69
C GLU A 712 -11.57 -26.33 15.34
N VAL A 713 -12.26 -26.91 14.36
CA VAL A 713 -11.74 -27.02 12.99
C VAL A 713 -11.54 -25.63 12.39
N ILE A 714 -12.50 -24.72 12.49
CA ILE A 714 -12.35 -23.36 11.94
C ILE A 714 -11.14 -22.66 12.58
N TYR A 715 -11.00 -22.70 13.90
CA TYR A 715 -9.84 -22.10 14.56
C TYR A 715 -8.53 -22.76 14.17
N LEU A 716 -8.52 -24.07 13.90
CA LEU A 716 -7.33 -24.72 13.39
C LEU A 716 -6.87 -24.11 12.07
N TYR A 717 -7.75 -23.59 11.21
CA TYR A 717 -7.37 -22.99 9.92
C TYR A 717 -7.30 -21.45 9.95
N ASP A 718 -8.09 -20.80 10.82
CA ASP A 718 -8.16 -19.35 11.02
C ASP A 718 -8.36 -19.04 12.51
N ASP A 719 -7.25 -18.76 13.19
CA ASP A 719 -7.22 -18.49 14.64
C ASP A 719 -8.00 -17.21 15.03
N LEU A 720 -8.29 -16.33 14.07
CA LEU A 720 -8.98 -15.05 14.27
C LEU A 720 -10.34 -14.99 13.54
N ASN A 721 -11.01 -16.13 13.41
CA ASN A 721 -12.33 -16.20 12.80
C ASN A 721 -13.44 -15.68 13.73
N GLU A 722 -14.08 -14.56 13.38
CA GLU A 722 -15.15 -13.97 14.19
C GLU A 722 -16.42 -14.84 14.28
N MET A 723 -16.74 -15.60 13.25
CA MET A 723 -17.93 -16.44 13.24
C MET A 723 -17.77 -17.60 14.23
N ALA A 724 -16.59 -18.26 14.22
CA ALA A 724 -16.24 -19.27 15.21
C ALA A 724 -16.25 -18.72 16.64
N LEU A 725 -15.79 -17.48 16.84
CA LEU A 725 -15.90 -16.79 18.12
C LEU A 725 -17.36 -16.63 18.55
N ARG A 726 -18.24 -16.13 17.67
CA ARG A 726 -19.66 -15.95 18.00
C ARG A 726 -20.33 -17.26 18.38
N LEU A 727 -20.14 -18.32 17.58
CA LEU A 727 -20.68 -19.64 17.90
C LEU A 727 -20.17 -20.12 19.27
N LYS A 728 -18.85 -20.05 19.51
CA LYS A 728 -18.26 -20.48 20.79
C LYS A 728 -18.83 -19.71 21.99
N LEU A 729 -18.94 -18.38 21.88
CA LEU A 729 -19.49 -17.54 22.94
C LEU A 729 -20.93 -17.89 23.25
N GLN A 730 -21.77 -18.07 22.23
CA GLN A 730 -23.15 -18.46 22.41
C GLN A 730 -23.24 -19.83 23.13
N ILE A 731 -22.32 -20.79 22.88
CA ILE A 731 -22.43 -22.17 23.40
C ILE A 731 -22.14 -22.12 24.89
N LEU A 732 -21.07 -21.41 25.24
CA LEU A 732 -20.66 -21.18 26.62
C LEU A 732 -21.74 -20.44 27.42
N ILE A 733 -22.41 -19.45 26.82
CA ILE A 733 -23.51 -18.73 27.47
C ILE A 733 -24.70 -19.66 27.74
N GLN A 734 -25.09 -20.52 26.78
CA GLN A 734 -26.17 -21.48 26.99
C GLN A 734 -25.84 -22.55 28.04
N GLN A 735 -24.56 -22.91 28.18
CA GLN A 735 -24.07 -23.81 29.21
C GLN A 735 -23.94 -23.14 30.60
N GLY A 736 -24.28 -21.84 30.72
CA GLY A 736 -24.16 -21.07 31.96
C GLY A 736 -22.73 -20.63 32.30
N MET A 737 -21.77 -20.83 31.40
CA MET A 737 -20.35 -20.55 31.60
C MET A 737 -19.97 -19.11 31.18
N LEU A 738 -20.67 -18.11 31.72
CA LEU A 738 -20.48 -16.69 31.37
C LEU A 738 -19.04 -16.19 31.57
N SER A 739 -18.41 -16.55 32.68
CA SER A 739 -17.03 -16.15 32.98
C SER A 739 -16.03 -16.71 31.96
N LEU A 740 -16.26 -17.93 31.47
CA LEU A 740 -15.41 -18.53 30.43
C LEU A 740 -15.65 -17.84 29.08
N ALA A 741 -16.90 -17.49 28.75
CA ALA A 741 -17.21 -16.74 27.53
C ALA A 741 -16.50 -15.38 27.49
N HIS A 742 -16.51 -14.63 28.60
CA HIS A 742 -15.75 -13.38 28.70
C HIS A 742 -14.24 -13.58 28.53
N THR A 743 -13.70 -14.65 29.12
CA THR A 743 -12.28 -14.99 29.00
C THR A 743 -11.90 -15.34 27.55
N VAL A 744 -12.76 -16.09 26.85
CA VAL A 744 -12.56 -16.45 25.44
C VAL A 744 -12.56 -15.21 24.55
N HIS A 745 -13.51 -14.28 24.74
CA HIS A 745 -13.53 -13.00 24.01
C HIS A 745 -12.29 -12.15 24.30
N ALA A 746 -11.89 -12.03 25.57
CA ALA A 746 -10.70 -11.27 25.95
C ALA A 746 -9.41 -11.88 25.37
N ASN A 747 -9.29 -13.21 25.35
CA ASN A 747 -8.14 -13.89 24.76
C ASN A 747 -8.09 -13.71 23.24
N PHE A 748 -9.25 -13.75 22.58
CA PHE A 748 -9.34 -13.44 21.15
C PHE A 748 -8.89 -12.00 20.87
N ALA A 749 -9.37 -11.02 21.65
CA ALA A 749 -8.96 -9.62 21.50
C ALA A 749 -7.44 -9.42 21.71
N LYS A 750 -6.85 -10.12 22.69
CA LYS A 750 -5.38 -10.12 22.91
C LYS A 750 -4.63 -10.73 21.75
N LEU A 751 -5.11 -11.86 21.20
CA LEU A 751 -4.48 -12.51 20.05
C LEU A 751 -4.58 -11.63 18.80
N TYR A 752 -5.73 -11.00 18.58
CA TYR A 752 -5.97 -10.06 17.50
C TYR A 752 -5.00 -8.86 17.58
N LEU A 753 -4.86 -8.26 18.77
CA LEU A 753 -3.88 -7.19 19.02
C LEU A 753 -2.44 -7.68 18.77
N LYS A 754 -2.09 -8.89 19.20
CA LYS A 754 -0.75 -9.45 19.01
C LYS A 754 -0.41 -9.69 17.53
N LEU A 755 -1.36 -10.18 16.73
CA LEU A 755 -1.11 -10.55 15.34
C LEU A 755 -1.25 -9.37 14.37
N TYR A 756 -2.20 -8.47 14.61
CA TYR A 756 -2.47 -7.33 13.72
C TYR A 756 -1.97 -5.97 14.24
N ASN A 757 -1.50 -5.90 15.49
CA ASN A 757 -1.10 -4.64 16.15
C ASN A 757 -2.21 -3.57 16.14
N VAL A 758 -3.47 -4.02 16.15
CA VAL A 758 -4.70 -3.22 16.15
C VAL A 758 -5.63 -3.77 17.23
N GLU A 759 -6.33 -2.90 17.97
CA GLU A 759 -7.28 -3.34 19.00
C GLU A 759 -8.53 -4.01 18.40
N TYR A 760 -9.02 -5.07 19.04
CA TYR A 760 -10.26 -5.72 18.63
C TYR A 760 -11.47 -4.93 19.13
N HIS A 761 -12.11 -4.18 18.22
CA HIS A 761 -13.21 -3.27 18.55
C HIS A 761 -14.55 -3.92 18.95
N PRO A 762 -14.99 -5.06 18.38
CA PRO A 762 -16.28 -5.65 18.75
C PRO A 762 -16.34 -6.04 20.24
N SER A 763 -17.23 -5.38 20.98
CA SER A 763 -17.42 -5.63 22.40
C SER A 763 -18.08 -6.99 22.65
N PHE A 764 -17.88 -7.57 23.84
CA PHE A 764 -18.52 -8.83 24.22
C PHE A 764 -20.05 -8.79 24.03
N LYS A 765 -20.67 -7.67 24.39
CA LYS A 765 -22.12 -7.47 24.26
C LYS A 765 -22.58 -7.47 22.80
N GLU A 766 -21.86 -6.77 21.93
CA GLU A 766 -22.17 -6.75 20.49
C GLU A 766 -22.06 -8.13 19.86
N MET A 767 -21.02 -8.89 20.25
CA MET A 767 -20.78 -10.25 19.73
C MET A 767 -21.86 -11.26 20.14
N VAL A 768 -22.55 -11.02 21.26
CA VAL A 768 -23.62 -11.89 21.79
C VAL A 768 -25.02 -11.45 21.35
N SER A 769 -25.21 -10.17 21.02
CA SER A 769 -26.54 -9.55 20.85
C SER A 769 -27.40 -10.02 19.65
N LYS A 770 -26.85 -10.74 18.68
CA LYS A 770 -27.50 -10.94 17.36
C LYS A 770 -28.38 -12.19 17.20
N TYR A 771 -28.71 -12.93 18.26
CA TYR A 771 -29.51 -14.17 18.19
C TYR A 771 -30.48 -14.38 19.38
N GLN A 772 -30.88 -13.30 20.05
CA GLN A 772 -31.98 -13.34 21.03
C GLN A 772 -33.38 -13.18 20.39
N SER A 773 -33.48 -13.23 19.06
CA SER A 773 -34.76 -13.25 18.31
C SER A 773 -35.09 -14.64 17.80
#